data_AF-A0A318SK65-F1
#
_entry.id   AF-A0A318SK65-F1
#
_cell.length_a   1.000
_cell.length_b   1.000
_cell.length_c   1.000
_cell.angle_alpha   90.00
_cell.angle_beta   90.00
_cell.angle_gamma   90.00
#
_symmetry.space_group_name_H-M   'P 1'
#
loop_
_entity.id
_entity.type
_entity.pdbx_description
1 polymer ?
#
loop_
_entity_poly.entity_id
_entity_poly.type
_entity_poly.pdbx_seq_one_letter_code
_entity_poly.pdbx_strand_id
1 'polypeptide(L)'
;MDMRVKKQKLVLVGNGMAGVRTLEELLKIDPDLYEITVFGAEPHPNYNRILLSPVLAGEQTVDEIVLNPWSWYEENGITVHAGRKVTEIDRVRRVVRADDGTEAAYDRLLLCTGSNPFMLPVPGARLEGVIAYRDMADTHTMIETAKTHRHAVVIGGGLLGLEAANGLMLRGMSVTVVHVNAWLMERQLDDVAGGMLRKSLEDRGLKFRLNAHTQELVGNDAGRVSAIRFKDGTEESADLVVMAVGIRPNTALAEKSRLHCDRGIVVTDTLQTVTDARIYAVGECAAHRGIAYGLVAPLFEQAKVAANHLAEMGIGRYLGSLTSTKLKVTGIDLFSAGEFMGGEGTEEIVMSDPFGGVYKKLVIKDDKLVGACLYGDTVDGSYYFKLLREGRSVSDIRDRLMFGESNLGDSGHQGQNKAAAMADGDEVCGCNGVTKGAVCKAIKEKGLFTLEDVRRHTKASASCGSCTGLVEQIIMFTAGGDYSSTPEKKALCGCTDHSHQEVRDAIRKEHLTSMAEVQRTLGWKTPNGCATCRPALNYYLISTFPKEAKDDPQSRFVNERSHANIQKDGTYSVIPRMWGGTTTAADLRRIADVADKYAIPTVKVTGGQRIDLLGVKKEDLQGVWADLGMPSGLAYAKALRTVKTCVGSEWCRFGTQDSTQLGKDLERALWAMYAPHKVKLAVSGCPRNCAESGIKDVGIIGVDSGWEMYVGGNGGIKTEVAHFFVKVKTAEEVMEHAGAFLQLYREEGWYLERTVHYIGRVGLDYVKKKILDDEAGRKALWERLQFSLDGAPDPWLESAKASVDTRQFTPVIPIAVAV
;
A
#
# COMPACT_ATOMS: atom_id res chain seq x y z
N MET A 1 -36.31 -5.70 -45.12
CA MET A 1 -37.30 -6.13 -44.11
C MET A 1 -36.50 -6.46 -42.86
N ASP A 2 -36.35 -5.49 -41.97
CA ASP A 2 -35.45 -5.51 -40.81
C ASP A 2 -36.11 -6.29 -39.68
N MET A 3 -35.94 -7.62 -39.64
CA MET A 3 -36.40 -8.46 -38.53
C MET A 3 -35.42 -8.30 -37.36
N ARG A 4 -35.50 -7.17 -36.65
CA ARG A 4 -34.83 -7.02 -35.35
C ARG A 4 -35.45 -8.04 -34.40
N VAL A 5 -34.70 -9.08 -34.05
CA VAL A 5 -35.07 -10.02 -32.99
C VAL A 5 -35.26 -9.20 -31.72
N LYS A 6 -36.47 -9.24 -31.14
CA LYS A 6 -36.83 -8.46 -29.96
C LYS A 6 -35.98 -8.95 -28.78
N LYS A 7 -35.15 -8.08 -28.20
CA LYS A 7 -34.33 -8.38 -27.01
C LYS A 7 -35.21 -8.93 -25.88
N GLN A 8 -34.73 -9.94 -25.15
CA GLN A 8 -35.43 -10.43 -23.96
C GLN A 8 -35.37 -9.38 -22.85
N LYS A 9 -36.33 -9.35 -21.93
CA LYS A 9 -36.32 -8.40 -20.80
C LYS A 9 -35.63 -9.00 -19.58
N LEU A 10 -34.57 -8.34 -19.10
CA LEU A 10 -33.88 -8.68 -17.86
C LEU A 10 -34.13 -7.60 -16.81
N VAL A 11 -34.72 -7.98 -15.68
CA VAL A 11 -34.87 -7.08 -14.53
C VAL A 11 -33.90 -7.49 -13.42
N LEU A 12 -33.12 -6.54 -12.92
CA LEU A 12 -32.29 -6.67 -11.73
C LEU A 12 -32.95 -5.97 -10.55
N VAL A 13 -33.15 -6.69 -9.45
CA VAL A 13 -33.62 -6.14 -8.16
C VAL A 13 -32.45 -6.11 -7.19
N GLY A 14 -31.90 -4.92 -6.96
CA GLY A 14 -30.74 -4.68 -6.09
C GLY A 14 -29.54 -4.16 -6.87
N ASN A 15 -29.36 -2.83 -6.85
CA ASN A 15 -28.24 -2.11 -7.50
C ASN A 15 -26.92 -2.21 -6.70
N GLY A 16 -26.63 -3.38 -6.13
CA GLY A 16 -25.42 -3.63 -5.34
C GLY A 16 -24.28 -4.24 -6.16
N MET A 17 -23.13 -4.46 -5.49
CA MET A 17 -21.91 -4.99 -6.14
C MET A 17 -22.15 -6.33 -6.89
N ALA A 18 -22.88 -7.27 -6.29
CA ALA A 18 -23.09 -8.60 -6.88
C ALA A 18 -24.01 -8.56 -8.11
N GLY A 19 -25.10 -7.78 -8.04
CA GLY A 19 -26.05 -7.64 -9.14
C GLY A 19 -25.43 -6.96 -10.36
N VAL A 20 -24.78 -5.81 -10.15
CA VAL A 20 -24.12 -5.10 -11.26
C VAL A 20 -22.93 -5.88 -11.79
N ARG A 21 -22.19 -6.62 -10.94
CA ARG A 21 -21.15 -7.53 -11.43
C ARG A 21 -21.70 -8.61 -12.35
N THR A 22 -22.90 -9.11 -12.08
CA THR A 22 -23.57 -10.08 -12.98
C THR A 22 -23.88 -9.46 -14.33
N LEU A 23 -24.33 -8.20 -14.35
CA LEU A 23 -24.54 -7.45 -15.60
C LEU A 23 -23.22 -7.18 -16.34
N GLU A 24 -22.16 -6.78 -15.64
CA GLU A 24 -20.83 -6.58 -16.24
C GLU A 24 -20.32 -7.86 -16.92
N GLU A 25 -20.45 -9.03 -16.28
CA GLU A 25 -20.01 -10.29 -16.89
C GLU A 25 -20.93 -10.73 -18.03
N LEU A 26 -22.25 -10.47 -17.93
CA LEU A 26 -23.21 -10.78 -18.98
C LEU A 26 -22.95 -9.95 -20.25
N LEU A 27 -22.77 -8.64 -20.12
CA LEU A 27 -22.51 -7.73 -21.23
C LEU A 27 -21.18 -8.02 -21.95
N LYS A 28 -20.21 -8.65 -21.27
CA LYS A 28 -18.98 -9.15 -21.92
C LYS A 28 -19.22 -10.36 -22.81
N ILE A 29 -20.21 -11.20 -22.47
CA ILE A 29 -20.53 -12.42 -23.22
C ILE A 29 -21.44 -12.07 -24.39
N ASP A 30 -22.52 -11.34 -24.11
CA ASP A 30 -23.49 -10.90 -25.11
C ASP A 30 -24.13 -9.55 -24.70
N PRO A 31 -23.67 -8.42 -25.28
CA PRO A 31 -24.19 -7.09 -24.96
C PRO A 31 -25.59 -6.83 -25.55
N ASP A 32 -26.05 -7.64 -26.51
CA ASP A 32 -27.27 -7.37 -27.27
C ASP A 32 -28.43 -8.30 -26.93
N LEU A 33 -28.24 -9.29 -26.06
CA LEU A 33 -29.26 -10.27 -25.71
C LEU A 33 -30.47 -9.68 -24.96
N TYR A 34 -30.23 -8.70 -24.07
CA TYR A 34 -31.23 -8.21 -23.12
C TYR A 34 -31.53 -6.70 -23.23
N GLU A 35 -32.79 -6.34 -23.02
CA GLU A 35 -33.24 -5.03 -22.56
C GLU A 35 -33.21 -5.06 -21.02
N ILE A 36 -32.33 -4.26 -20.41
CA ILE A 36 -32.02 -4.37 -18.97
C ILE A 36 -32.68 -3.23 -18.19
N THR A 37 -33.38 -3.58 -17.12
CA THR A 37 -33.93 -2.63 -16.12
C THR A 37 -33.40 -2.95 -14.74
N VAL A 38 -32.88 -1.96 -14.02
CA VAL A 38 -32.31 -2.10 -12.67
C VAL A 38 -33.13 -1.30 -11.67
N PHE A 39 -33.53 -1.94 -10.57
CA PHE A 39 -34.12 -1.28 -9.41
C PHE A 39 -33.14 -1.27 -8.23
N GLY A 40 -32.98 -0.11 -7.61
CA GLY A 40 -32.18 0.06 -6.40
C GLY A 40 -32.96 0.86 -5.35
N ALA A 41 -33.00 0.37 -4.12
CA ALA A 41 -33.65 1.09 -3.02
C ALA A 41 -32.85 2.35 -2.59
N GLU A 42 -31.54 2.36 -2.80
CA GLU A 42 -30.67 3.50 -2.52
C GLU A 42 -30.70 4.49 -3.71
N PRO A 43 -30.65 5.82 -3.47
CA PRO A 43 -30.77 6.85 -4.52
C PRO A 43 -29.44 7.14 -5.26
N HIS A 44 -28.56 6.14 -5.37
CA HIS A 44 -27.18 6.28 -5.82
C HIS A 44 -26.82 5.22 -6.88
N PRO A 45 -25.78 5.46 -7.71
CA PRO A 45 -25.22 4.40 -8.56
C PRO A 45 -24.57 3.32 -7.68
N ASN A 46 -24.21 2.17 -8.25
CA ASN A 46 -23.58 1.13 -7.44
C ASN A 46 -22.16 1.55 -7.01
N TYR A 47 -21.79 1.15 -5.80
CA TYR A 47 -20.55 1.56 -5.16
C TYR A 47 -19.92 0.40 -4.39
N ASN A 48 -18.65 0.57 -4.04
CA ASN A 48 -17.90 -0.41 -3.26
C ASN A 48 -18.22 -0.24 -1.77
N ARG A 49 -19.15 -1.06 -1.26
CA ARG A 49 -19.60 -1.02 0.14
C ARG A 49 -18.47 -1.28 1.15
N ILE A 50 -17.40 -1.98 0.76
CA ILE A 50 -16.23 -2.19 1.63
C ILE A 50 -15.54 -0.86 1.95
N LEU A 51 -15.59 0.11 1.04
CA LEU A 51 -14.91 1.40 1.18
C LEU A 51 -15.72 2.45 1.95
N LEU A 52 -16.89 2.09 2.51
CA LEU A 52 -17.62 2.98 3.42
C LEU A 52 -16.81 3.32 4.69
N SER A 53 -15.91 2.43 5.12
CA SER A 53 -15.07 2.65 6.32
C SER A 53 -14.00 3.74 6.11
N PRO A 54 -13.23 3.73 5.01
CA PRO A 54 -12.41 4.88 4.61
C PRO A 54 -13.19 6.20 4.48
N VAL A 55 -14.43 6.17 3.97
CA VAL A 55 -15.29 7.38 3.90
C VAL A 55 -15.65 7.88 5.30
N LEU A 56 -16.04 6.98 6.20
CA LEU A 56 -16.30 7.32 7.59
C LEU A 56 -15.06 7.93 8.26
N ALA A 57 -13.88 7.35 8.03
CA ALA A 57 -12.59 7.83 8.54
C ALA A 57 -12.15 9.18 7.93
N GLY A 58 -12.75 9.61 6.81
CA GLY A 58 -12.39 10.84 6.10
C GLY A 58 -11.19 10.69 5.16
N GLU A 59 -10.81 9.46 4.83
CA GLU A 59 -9.72 9.13 3.91
C GLU A 59 -10.17 9.13 2.45
N GLN A 60 -11.46 8.90 2.20
CA GLN A 60 -12.07 8.91 0.88
C GLN A 60 -13.42 9.65 0.90
N THR A 61 -13.88 10.01 -0.29
CA THR A 61 -15.19 10.60 -0.58
C THR A 61 -16.15 9.56 -1.13
N VAL A 62 -17.46 9.89 -1.10
CA VAL A 62 -18.50 9.03 -1.67
C VAL A 62 -18.32 8.82 -3.17
N ASP A 63 -17.86 9.85 -3.89
CA ASP A 63 -17.67 9.78 -5.34
C ASP A 63 -16.50 8.84 -5.71
N GLU A 64 -15.45 8.79 -4.89
CA GLU A 64 -14.28 7.91 -5.11
C GLU A 64 -14.58 6.42 -4.95
N ILE A 65 -15.70 6.06 -4.31
CA ILE A 65 -16.09 4.66 -4.07
C ILE A 65 -17.16 4.16 -5.05
N VAL A 66 -17.61 4.99 -6.00
CA VAL A 66 -18.53 4.60 -7.06
C VAL A 66 -17.84 3.59 -7.99
N LEU A 67 -18.51 2.47 -8.26
CA LEU A 67 -17.96 1.41 -9.12
C LEU A 67 -18.32 1.62 -10.59
N ASN A 68 -19.58 1.98 -10.86
CA ASN A 68 -20.04 2.34 -12.18
C ASN A 68 -20.79 3.67 -12.10
N PRO A 69 -20.29 4.75 -12.73
CA PRO A 69 -20.98 6.03 -12.74
C PRO A 69 -22.28 5.93 -13.55
N TRP A 70 -23.15 6.94 -13.42
CA TRP A 70 -24.40 7.02 -14.18
C TRP A 70 -24.22 6.84 -15.69
N SER A 71 -23.15 7.43 -16.24
CA SER A 71 -22.82 7.31 -17.67
C SER A 71 -22.60 5.86 -18.12
N TRP A 72 -22.09 4.98 -17.25
CA TRP A 72 -21.91 3.57 -17.59
C TRP A 72 -23.24 2.87 -17.86
N TYR A 73 -24.28 3.19 -17.08
CA TYR A 73 -25.61 2.63 -17.31
C TYR A 73 -26.21 3.14 -18.62
N GLU A 74 -26.06 4.44 -18.91
CA GLU A 74 -26.51 5.06 -20.15
C GLU A 74 -25.81 4.47 -21.38
N GLU A 75 -24.48 4.36 -21.34
CA GLU A 75 -23.63 3.80 -22.41
C GLU A 75 -23.99 2.33 -22.74
N ASN A 76 -24.46 1.57 -21.75
CA ASN A 76 -24.89 0.17 -21.92
C ASN A 76 -26.40 0.02 -22.15
N GLY A 77 -27.14 1.12 -22.33
CA GLY A 77 -28.59 1.08 -22.57
C GLY A 77 -29.40 0.51 -21.40
N ILE A 78 -28.91 0.63 -20.17
CA ILE A 78 -29.54 0.11 -18.96
C ILE A 78 -30.48 1.18 -18.39
N THR A 79 -31.76 0.83 -18.21
CA THR A 79 -32.71 1.70 -17.51
C THR A 79 -32.57 1.52 -16.01
N VAL A 80 -32.24 2.59 -15.28
CA VAL A 80 -32.04 2.52 -13.82
C VAL A 80 -33.12 3.30 -13.07
N HIS A 81 -33.69 2.63 -12.08
CA HIS A 81 -34.67 3.15 -11.13
C HIS A 81 -34.04 3.19 -9.74
N ALA A 82 -33.21 4.21 -9.48
CA ALA A 82 -32.58 4.43 -8.17
C ALA A 82 -33.58 5.08 -7.19
N GLY A 83 -33.44 4.77 -5.90
CA GLY A 83 -34.37 5.20 -4.86
C GLY A 83 -35.75 4.54 -4.97
N ARG A 84 -35.91 3.45 -5.74
CA ARG A 84 -37.18 2.74 -5.95
C ARG A 84 -37.08 1.31 -5.44
N LYS A 85 -37.75 1.01 -4.32
CA LYS A 85 -37.67 -0.31 -3.68
C LYS A 85 -38.73 -1.22 -4.27
N VAL A 86 -38.32 -2.37 -4.83
CA VAL A 86 -39.26 -3.41 -5.26
C VAL A 86 -39.96 -4.03 -4.05
N THR A 87 -41.30 -4.01 -4.06
CA THR A 87 -42.15 -4.50 -2.96
C THR A 87 -42.98 -5.72 -3.33
N GLU A 88 -43.05 -6.05 -4.63
CA GLU A 88 -43.82 -7.20 -5.14
C GLU A 88 -43.20 -7.77 -6.42
N ILE A 89 -43.20 -9.09 -6.54
CA ILE A 89 -42.95 -9.82 -7.79
C ILE A 89 -44.19 -10.67 -8.10
N ASP A 90 -44.88 -10.34 -9.18
CA ASP A 90 -45.92 -11.19 -9.76
C ASP A 90 -45.27 -12.18 -10.74
N ARG A 91 -45.15 -13.44 -10.30
CA ARG A 91 -44.53 -14.52 -11.09
C ARG A 91 -45.39 -15.02 -12.24
N VAL A 92 -46.70 -14.83 -12.17
CA VAL A 92 -47.64 -15.27 -13.21
C VAL A 92 -47.60 -14.28 -14.36
N ARG A 93 -47.74 -12.99 -14.06
CA ARG A 93 -47.66 -11.90 -15.05
C ARG A 93 -46.22 -11.55 -15.45
N ARG A 94 -45.23 -12.01 -14.68
CA ARG A 94 -43.80 -11.72 -14.83
C ARG A 94 -43.51 -10.22 -14.77
N VAL A 95 -43.97 -9.58 -13.69
CA VAL A 95 -43.79 -8.15 -13.45
C VAL A 95 -43.25 -7.92 -12.04
N VAL A 96 -42.33 -6.97 -11.90
CA VAL A 96 -41.94 -6.41 -10.60
C VAL A 96 -42.62 -5.07 -10.39
N ARG A 97 -43.01 -4.76 -9.15
CA ARG A 97 -43.58 -3.46 -8.75
C ARG A 97 -42.72 -2.80 -7.66
N ALA A 98 -42.38 -1.54 -7.87
CA ALA A 98 -41.76 -0.69 -6.86
C ALA A 98 -42.80 -0.08 -5.91
N ASP A 99 -42.33 0.46 -4.79
CA ASP A 99 -43.11 1.18 -3.79
C ASP A 99 -43.81 2.44 -4.33
N ASP A 100 -43.24 3.10 -5.33
CA ASP A 100 -43.86 4.23 -6.04
C ASP A 100 -44.87 3.82 -7.13
N GLY A 101 -45.08 2.51 -7.32
CA GLY A 101 -45.97 1.96 -8.34
C GLY A 101 -45.31 1.74 -9.71
N THR A 102 -44.04 2.07 -9.89
CA THR A 102 -43.30 1.76 -11.13
C THR A 102 -43.29 0.26 -11.37
N GLU A 103 -43.56 -0.15 -12.62
CA GLU A 103 -43.59 -1.55 -13.03
C GLU A 103 -42.57 -1.86 -14.12
N ALA A 104 -41.99 -3.07 -14.08
CA ALA A 104 -41.22 -3.61 -15.19
C ALA A 104 -41.54 -5.09 -15.42
N ALA A 105 -41.88 -5.43 -16.68
CA ALA A 105 -42.07 -6.80 -17.10
C ALA A 105 -40.72 -7.48 -17.37
N TYR A 106 -40.61 -8.78 -17.11
CA TYR A 106 -39.38 -9.56 -17.27
C TYR A 106 -39.57 -10.90 -17.99
N ASP A 107 -38.57 -11.29 -18.77
CA ASP A 107 -38.38 -12.67 -19.24
C ASP A 107 -37.40 -13.43 -18.32
N ARG A 108 -36.47 -12.68 -17.72
CA ARG A 108 -35.53 -13.13 -16.69
C ARG A 108 -35.47 -12.12 -15.55
N LEU A 109 -35.46 -12.61 -14.32
CA LEU A 109 -35.38 -11.78 -13.11
C LEU A 109 -34.14 -12.16 -12.31
N LEU A 110 -33.37 -11.18 -11.88
CA LEU A 110 -32.18 -11.34 -11.07
C LEU A 110 -32.41 -10.68 -9.71
N LEU A 111 -32.49 -11.48 -8.64
CA LEU A 111 -32.63 -11.01 -7.26
C LEU A 111 -31.25 -10.88 -6.61
N CYS A 112 -30.83 -9.65 -6.37
CA CYS A 112 -29.56 -9.29 -5.73
C CYS A 112 -29.82 -8.36 -4.54
N THR A 113 -30.81 -8.71 -3.72
CA THR A 113 -31.29 -7.92 -2.59
C THR A 113 -30.32 -7.83 -1.41
N GLY A 114 -29.21 -8.57 -1.48
CA GLY A 114 -28.14 -8.55 -0.49
C GLY A 114 -28.61 -9.02 0.89
N SER A 115 -28.20 -8.30 1.92
CA SER A 115 -28.50 -8.60 3.31
C SER A 115 -28.98 -7.35 4.06
N ASN A 116 -29.69 -7.56 5.17
CA ASN A 116 -30.07 -6.54 6.12
C ASN A 116 -29.19 -6.65 7.38
N PRO A 117 -28.82 -5.53 8.02
CA PRO A 117 -28.13 -5.57 9.30
C PRO A 117 -29.03 -6.20 10.38
N PHE A 118 -28.42 -6.98 11.28
CA PHE A 118 -29.13 -7.50 12.43
C PHE A 118 -29.09 -6.49 13.58
N MET A 119 -30.26 -6.00 13.99
CA MET A 119 -30.42 -5.15 15.16
C MET A 119 -30.77 -6.03 16.37
N LEU A 120 -30.09 -5.81 17.50
CA LEU A 120 -30.37 -6.53 18.74
C LEU A 120 -31.79 -6.21 19.24
N PRO A 121 -32.61 -7.22 19.58
CA PRO A 121 -33.97 -7.01 20.07
C PRO A 121 -33.97 -6.67 21.56
N VAL A 122 -33.31 -5.58 21.95
CA VAL A 122 -33.26 -5.07 23.32
C VAL A 122 -34.14 -3.82 23.48
N PRO A 123 -34.66 -3.53 24.69
CA PRO A 123 -35.33 -2.26 24.96
C PRO A 123 -34.44 -1.08 24.56
N GLY A 124 -35.06 -0.04 23.97
CA GLY A 124 -34.35 1.13 23.47
C GLY A 124 -33.67 0.99 22.10
N ALA A 125 -33.74 -0.17 21.43
CA ALA A 125 -33.15 -0.37 20.10
C ALA A 125 -33.74 0.52 18.97
N ARG A 126 -34.79 1.29 19.25
CA ARG A 126 -35.43 2.24 18.32
C ARG A 126 -35.25 3.71 18.73
N LEU A 127 -34.44 3.99 19.75
CA LEU A 127 -34.13 5.36 20.17
C LEU A 127 -33.39 6.10 19.05
N GLU A 128 -33.51 7.43 19.04
CA GLU A 128 -32.67 8.26 18.17
C GLU A 128 -31.20 8.06 18.53
N GLY A 129 -30.31 7.98 17.54
CA GLY A 129 -28.90 7.70 17.75
C GLY A 129 -28.55 6.21 17.85
N VAL A 130 -29.51 5.30 17.70
CA VAL A 130 -29.24 3.86 17.57
C VAL A 130 -29.35 3.47 16.10
N ILE A 131 -28.24 3.08 15.49
CA ILE A 131 -28.16 2.80 14.06
C ILE A 131 -27.42 1.49 13.76
N ALA A 132 -27.61 0.99 12.55
CA ALA A 132 -26.72 0.00 11.97
C ALA A 132 -25.55 0.68 11.26
N TYR A 133 -24.65 -0.12 10.68
CA TYR A 133 -23.67 0.37 9.73
C TYR A 133 -23.60 -0.54 8.51
N ARG A 134 -24.20 -0.11 7.40
CA ARG A 134 -24.33 -0.96 6.22
C ARG A 134 -24.34 -0.19 4.91
N ASP A 135 -24.87 1.03 4.85
CA ASP A 135 -24.96 1.81 3.62
C ASP A 135 -24.44 3.26 3.75
N MET A 136 -24.56 4.05 2.68
CA MET A 136 -24.12 5.45 2.67
C MET A 136 -24.92 6.32 3.63
N ALA A 137 -26.21 6.02 3.84
CA ALA A 137 -27.05 6.80 4.74
C ALA A 137 -26.60 6.60 6.18
N ASP A 138 -26.34 5.35 6.59
CA ASP A 138 -25.74 5.05 7.90
C ASP A 138 -24.41 5.80 8.10
N THR A 139 -23.54 5.74 7.08
CA THR A 139 -22.23 6.42 7.09
C THR A 139 -22.39 7.93 7.26
N HIS A 140 -23.33 8.55 6.55
CA HIS A 140 -23.59 9.98 6.68
C HIS A 140 -24.14 10.33 8.06
N THR A 141 -25.10 9.55 8.58
CA THR A 141 -25.63 9.74 9.94
C THR A 141 -24.53 9.67 11.00
N MET A 142 -23.58 8.73 10.87
CA MET A 142 -22.41 8.64 11.74
C MET A 142 -21.54 9.89 11.67
N ILE A 143 -21.23 10.37 10.46
CA ILE A 143 -20.41 11.57 10.25
C ILE A 143 -21.09 12.81 10.83
N GLU A 144 -22.38 13.02 10.59
CA GLU A 144 -23.12 14.17 11.12
C GLU A 144 -23.24 14.12 12.64
N THR A 145 -23.51 12.94 13.22
CA THR A 145 -23.60 12.77 14.67
C THR A 145 -22.26 13.08 15.35
N ALA A 146 -21.14 12.67 14.74
CA ALA A 146 -19.80 12.92 15.28
C ALA A 146 -19.43 14.42 15.34
N LYS A 147 -20.06 15.28 14.53
CA LYS A 147 -19.83 16.74 14.59
C LYS A 147 -20.33 17.32 15.91
N THR A 148 -21.51 16.90 16.35
CA THR A 148 -22.25 17.50 17.47
C THR A 148 -22.13 16.74 18.78
N HIS A 149 -21.81 15.44 18.73
CA HIS A 149 -21.74 14.56 19.89
C HIS A 149 -20.32 14.01 20.11
N ARG A 150 -20.07 13.36 21.25
CA ARG A 150 -18.70 12.95 21.64
C ARG A 150 -18.57 11.50 22.07
N HIS A 151 -19.63 10.82 22.50
CA HIS A 151 -19.55 9.46 23.01
C HIS A 151 -20.24 8.47 22.08
N ALA A 152 -19.50 7.48 21.56
CA ALA A 152 -20.06 6.42 20.76
C ALA A 152 -19.79 5.04 21.37
N VAL A 153 -20.78 4.17 21.31
CA VAL A 153 -20.65 2.75 21.61
C VAL A 153 -20.86 1.95 20.34
N VAL A 154 -19.91 1.09 19.99
CA VAL A 154 -20.05 0.15 18.87
C VAL A 154 -20.26 -1.24 19.43
N ILE A 155 -21.42 -1.84 19.15
CA ILE A 155 -21.74 -3.20 19.57
C ILE A 155 -21.31 -4.17 18.47
N GLY A 156 -20.29 -4.96 18.75
CA GLY A 156 -19.70 -5.98 17.87
C GLY A 156 -18.21 -5.76 17.61
N GLY A 157 -17.37 -6.68 18.10
CA GLY A 157 -15.91 -6.68 17.91
C GLY A 157 -15.44 -7.39 16.63
N GLY A 158 -16.28 -7.45 15.61
CA GLY A 158 -15.92 -7.96 14.27
C GLY A 158 -15.34 -6.86 13.37
N LEU A 159 -14.86 -7.23 12.18
CA LEU A 159 -14.23 -6.31 11.22
C LEU A 159 -14.97 -4.98 11.06
N LEU A 160 -16.27 -5.05 10.71
CA LEU A 160 -17.07 -3.86 10.43
C LEU A 160 -17.26 -2.97 11.67
N GLY A 161 -17.38 -3.56 12.85
CA GLY A 161 -17.50 -2.82 14.11
C GLY A 161 -16.19 -2.14 14.49
N LEU A 162 -15.05 -2.80 14.30
CA LEU A 162 -13.73 -2.20 14.56
C LEU A 162 -13.43 -1.05 13.59
N GLU A 163 -13.78 -1.19 12.32
CA GLU A 163 -13.65 -0.14 11.32
C GLU A 163 -14.58 1.05 11.60
N ALA A 164 -15.84 0.79 11.99
CA ALA A 164 -16.77 1.83 12.44
C ALA A 164 -16.22 2.59 13.65
N ALA A 165 -15.68 1.86 14.63
CA ALA A 165 -15.14 2.45 15.84
C ALA A 165 -13.94 3.34 15.54
N ASN A 166 -13.01 2.89 14.70
CA ASN A 166 -11.87 3.68 14.27
C ASN A 166 -12.30 4.93 13.49
N GLY A 167 -13.25 4.79 12.55
CA GLY A 167 -13.76 5.92 11.77
C GLY A 167 -14.39 7.00 12.64
N LEU A 168 -15.21 6.62 13.63
CA LEU A 168 -15.79 7.57 14.60
C LEU A 168 -14.73 8.21 15.52
N MET A 169 -13.73 7.44 15.93
CA MET A 169 -12.61 7.94 16.74
C MET A 169 -11.79 8.98 15.99
N LEU A 170 -11.46 8.74 14.71
CA LEU A 170 -10.76 9.70 13.85
C LEU A 170 -11.57 10.98 13.61
N ARG A 171 -12.91 10.91 13.74
CA ARG A 171 -13.82 12.05 13.72
C ARG A 171 -13.93 12.79 15.06
N GLY A 172 -13.20 12.37 16.09
CA GLY A 172 -13.10 13.04 17.39
C GLY A 172 -14.06 12.54 18.46
N MET A 173 -14.72 11.39 18.27
CA MET A 173 -15.51 10.76 19.32
C MET A 173 -14.65 9.88 20.25
N SER A 174 -15.01 9.79 21.52
CA SER A 174 -14.56 8.71 22.42
C SER A 174 -15.40 7.48 22.12
N VAL A 175 -14.75 6.40 21.69
CA VAL A 175 -15.45 5.18 21.24
C VAL A 175 -15.15 4.00 22.15
N THR A 176 -16.21 3.33 22.61
CA THR A 176 -16.13 2.06 23.35
C THR A 176 -16.73 0.94 22.50
N VAL A 177 -15.93 -0.08 22.18
CA VAL A 177 -16.37 -1.29 21.49
C VAL A 177 -16.84 -2.31 22.52
N VAL A 178 -18.11 -2.69 22.45
CA VAL A 178 -18.73 -3.71 23.27
C VAL A 178 -18.77 -5.02 22.49
N HIS A 179 -18.24 -6.09 23.07
CA HIS A 179 -18.24 -7.41 22.45
C HIS A 179 -18.59 -8.51 23.44
N VAL A 180 -19.38 -9.48 22.98
CA VAL A 180 -19.89 -10.56 23.84
C VAL A 180 -18.85 -11.64 24.13
N ASN A 181 -17.86 -11.80 23.25
CA ASN A 181 -16.83 -12.82 23.39
C ASN A 181 -15.58 -12.28 24.09
N ALA A 182 -14.70 -13.20 24.49
CA ALA A 182 -13.49 -12.90 25.26
C ALA A 182 -12.35 -12.25 24.45
N TRP A 183 -12.42 -12.28 23.11
CA TRP A 183 -11.47 -11.60 22.22
C TRP A 183 -12.16 -11.08 20.95
N LEU A 184 -11.47 -10.22 20.22
CA LEU A 184 -11.97 -9.60 18.99
C LEU A 184 -11.86 -10.55 17.79
N MET A 185 -12.80 -10.44 16.85
CA MET A 185 -12.81 -11.20 15.60
C MET A 185 -12.66 -12.72 15.80
N GLU A 186 -13.37 -13.29 16.77
CA GLU A 186 -13.26 -14.71 17.17
C GLU A 186 -13.58 -15.72 16.07
N ARG A 187 -14.22 -15.27 14.99
CA ARG A 187 -14.51 -16.09 13.80
C ARG A 187 -13.34 -16.12 12.81
N GLN A 188 -12.36 -15.24 12.98
CA GLN A 188 -11.22 -15.07 12.08
C GLN A 188 -9.87 -15.20 12.78
N LEU A 189 -9.81 -14.98 14.10
CA LEU A 189 -8.59 -14.98 14.90
C LEU A 189 -8.76 -15.89 16.11
N ASP A 190 -7.65 -16.51 16.52
CA ASP A 190 -7.53 -17.10 17.84
C ASP A 190 -7.39 -16.02 18.93
N ASP A 191 -7.35 -16.46 20.18
CA ASP A 191 -7.27 -15.60 21.36
C ASP A 191 -5.96 -14.80 21.41
N VAL A 192 -4.85 -15.38 20.96
CA VAL A 192 -3.54 -14.71 20.91
C VAL A 192 -3.56 -13.56 19.91
N ALA A 193 -3.92 -13.82 18.66
CA ALA A 193 -4.01 -12.79 17.62
C ALA A 193 -5.09 -11.75 17.94
N GLY A 194 -6.23 -12.18 18.51
CA GLY A 194 -7.28 -11.30 18.99
C GLY A 194 -6.83 -10.37 20.12
N GLY A 195 -6.02 -10.88 21.06
CA GLY A 195 -5.40 -10.09 22.13
C GLY A 195 -4.39 -9.07 21.60
N MET A 196 -3.55 -9.46 20.64
CA MET A 196 -2.63 -8.56 19.95
C MET A 196 -3.37 -7.45 19.20
N LEU A 197 -4.45 -7.79 18.49
CA LEU A 197 -5.31 -6.82 17.81
C LEU A 197 -5.90 -5.83 18.81
N ARG A 198 -6.50 -6.32 19.90
CA ARG A 198 -7.07 -5.48 20.96
C ARG A 198 -6.04 -4.50 21.50
N LYS A 199 -4.87 -4.97 21.91
CA LYS A 199 -3.81 -4.11 22.46
C LYS A 199 -3.40 -3.02 21.47
N SER A 200 -3.19 -3.39 20.19
CA SER A 200 -2.79 -2.41 19.17
C SER A 200 -3.86 -1.34 18.93
N LEU A 201 -5.14 -1.67 19.10
CA LEU A 201 -6.25 -0.73 18.99
C LEU A 201 -6.45 0.11 20.27
N GLU A 202 -6.21 -0.46 21.45
CA GLU A 202 -6.18 0.26 22.73
C GLU A 202 -5.07 1.33 22.74
N ASP A 203 -3.88 0.98 22.23
CA ASP A 203 -2.75 1.91 22.09
C ASP A 203 -3.08 3.10 21.16
N ARG A 204 -4.12 2.98 20.32
CA ARG A 204 -4.60 4.05 19.42
C ARG A 204 -5.77 4.85 20.00
N GLY A 205 -6.23 4.50 21.20
CA GLY A 205 -7.26 5.25 21.93
C GLY A 205 -8.66 4.61 21.93
N LEU A 206 -8.85 3.45 21.29
CA LEU A 206 -10.13 2.73 21.39
C LEU A 206 -10.27 2.05 22.75
N LYS A 207 -11.49 2.04 23.29
CA LYS A 207 -11.81 1.32 24.52
C LYS A 207 -12.56 0.04 24.19
N PHE A 208 -12.32 -1.01 24.96
CA PHE A 208 -12.99 -2.30 24.75
C PHE A 208 -13.67 -2.78 26.02
N ARG A 209 -14.87 -3.31 25.83
CA ARG A 209 -15.64 -4.01 26.85
C ARG A 209 -15.99 -5.41 26.35
N LEU A 210 -15.13 -6.36 26.66
CA LEU A 210 -15.29 -7.77 26.26
C LEU A 210 -16.12 -8.52 27.30
N ASN A 211 -16.67 -9.67 26.92
CA ASN A 211 -17.62 -10.45 27.73
C ASN A 211 -18.82 -9.61 28.22
N ALA A 212 -19.22 -8.59 27.45
CA ALA A 212 -20.24 -7.64 27.84
C ALA A 212 -21.56 -7.93 27.13
N HIS A 213 -22.60 -8.21 27.91
CA HIS A 213 -23.94 -8.50 27.40
C HIS A 213 -24.86 -7.29 27.59
N THR A 214 -25.28 -6.68 26.49
CA THR A 214 -26.26 -5.59 26.49
C THR A 214 -27.60 -6.06 27.04
N GLN A 215 -28.15 -5.32 28.00
CA GLN A 215 -29.48 -5.52 28.55
C GLN A 215 -30.50 -4.57 27.91
N GLU A 216 -30.19 -3.28 27.86
CA GLU A 216 -31.04 -2.24 27.26
C GLU A 216 -30.23 -1.00 26.86
N LEU A 217 -30.81 -0.19 25.98
CA LEU A 217 -30.33 1.15 25.64
C LEU A 217 -31.23 2.18 26.33
N VAL A 218 -30.61 3.06 27.12
CA VAL A 218 -31.30 4.06 27.92
C VAL A 218 -31.42 5.35 27.12
N GLY A 219 -32.63 5.92 27.07
CA GLY A 219 -32.90 7.19 26.41
C GLY A 219 -32.85 8.37 27.38
N ASN A 220 -32.54 9.55 26.88
CA ASN A 220 -32.77 10.82 27.56
C ASN A 220 -34.22 11.33 27.36
N ASP A 221 -34.56 12.44 28.01
CA ASP A 221 -35.90 13.06 27.91
C ASP A 221 -36.31 13.47 26.48
N ALA A 222 -35.33 13.64 25.59
CA ALA A 222 -35.56 13.96 24.18
C ALA A 222 -35.75 12.71 23.28
N GLY A 223 -35.67 11.50 23.83
CA GLY A 223 -35.85 10.24 23.09
C GLY A 223 -34.61 9.76 22.33
N ARG A 224 -33.44 10.36 22.58
CA ARG A 224 -32.13 9.92 22.06
C ARG A 224 -31.43 9.03 23.06
N VAL A 225 -30.64 8.07 22.59
CA VAL A 225 -29.80 7.24 23.45
C VAL A 225 -28.82 8.10 24.25
N SER A 226 -28.68 7.79 25.55
CA SER A 226 -27.75 8.44 26.48
C SER A 226 -26.81 7.45 27.15
N ALA A 227 -27.18 6.17 27.25
CA ALA A 227 -26.34 5.13 27.82
C ALA A 227 -26.72 3.73 27.31
N ILE A 228 -25.78 2.80 27.45
CA ILE A 228 -26.01 1.36 27.34
C ILE A 228 -25.92 0.74 28.73
N ARG A 229 -26.91 -0.08 29.10
CA ARG A 229 -26.91 -0.87 30.33
C ARG A 229 -26.60 -2.34 30.03
N PHE A 230 -25.70 -2.92 30.81
CA PHE A 230 -25.28 -4.31 30.68
C PHE A 230 -25.96 -5.21 31.71
N LYS A 231 -26.01 -6.52 31.45
CA LYS A 231 -26.61 -7.51 32.35
C LYS A 231 -25.91 -7.64 33.71
N ASP A 232 -24.68 -7.17 33.83
CA ASP A 232 -23.93 -7.12 35.09
C ASP A 232 -24.31 -5.91 35.96
N GLY A 233 -25.26 -5.07 35.50
CA GLY A 233 -25.77 -3.89 36.20
C GLY A 233 -24.97 -2.62 35.96
N THR A 234 -23.87 -2.68 35.22
CA THR A 234 -23.07 -1.51 34.88
C THR A 234 -23.61 -0.77 33.65
N GLU A 235 -23.15 0.47 33.47
CA GLU A 235 -23.54 1.33 32.35
C GLU A 235 -22.33 1.98 31.67
N GLU A 236 -22.49 2.35 30.39
CA GLU A 236 -21.53 3.15 29.63
C GLU A 236 -22.30 4.27 28.91
N SER A 237 -21.80 5.51 28.99
CA SER A 237 -22.42 6.67 28.31
C SER A 237 -22.30 6.56 26.79
N ALA A 238 -23.37 6.88 26.07
CA ALA A 238 -23.41 6.81 24.63
C ALA A 238 -24.39 7.82 24.03
N ASP A 239 -23.89 8.72 23.19
CA ASP A 239 -24.71 9.60 22.35
C ASP A 239 -25.09 8.90 21.04
N LEU A 240 -24.27 7.95 20.59
CA LEU A 240 -24.43 7.17 19.37
C LEU A 240 -24.17 5.69 19.68
N VAL A 241 -25.09 4.81 19.30
CA VAL A 241 -24.91 3.36 19.37
C VAL A 241 -24.95 2.77 17.97
N VAL A 242 -23.85 2.14 17.57
CA VAL A 242 -23.73 1.47 16.26
C VAL A 242 -23.77 -0.03 16.46
N MET A 243 -24.78 -0.70 15.89
CA MET A 243 -24.91 -2.15 15.94
C MET A 243 -24.25 -2.80 14.73
N ALA A 244 -23.13 -3.48 14.97
CA ALA A 244 -22.35 -4.22 13.98
C ALA A 244 -22.27 -5.72 14.34
N VAL A 245 -23.42 -6.32 14.67
CA VAL A 245 -23.53 -7.70 15.20
C VAL A 245 -23.89 -8.75 14.14
N GLY A 246 -23.62 -8.45 12.87
CA GLY A 246 -23.84 -9.35 11.73
C GLY A 246 -25.01 -8.96 10.83
N ILE A 247 -25.19 -9.75 9.77
CA ILE A 247 -26.17 -9.51 8.70
C ILE A 247 -27.04 -10.75 8.48
N ARG A 248 -28.21 -10.54 7.89
CA ARG A 248 -29.13 -11.60 7.48
C ARG A 248 -29.51 -11.44 6.01
N PRO A 249 -29.49 -12.51 5.20
CA PRO A 249 -29.96 -12.48 3.81
C PRO A 249 -31.34 -11.81 3.68
N ASN A 250 -31.49 -10.93 2.69
CA ASN A 250 -32.72 -10.18 2.49
C ASN A 250 -33.72 -10.98 1.63
N THR A 251 -34.46 -11.88 2.28
CA THR A 251 -35.37 -12.84 1.64
C THR A 251 -36.83 -12.40 1.57
N ALA A 252 -37.22 -11.32 2.26
CA ALA A 252 -38.63 -10.94 2.44
C ALA A 252 -39.41 -10.80 1.12
N LEU A 253 -38.80 -10.22 0.08
CA LEU A 253 -39.42 -10.11 -1.24
C LEU A 253 -39.64 -11.49 -1.90
N ALA A 254 -38.63 -12.38 -1.80
CA ALA A 254 -38.68 -13.71 -2.37
C ALA A 254 -39.73 -14.59 -1.66
N GLU A 255 -39.80 -14.51 -0.33
CA GLU A 255 -40.80 -15.21 0.49
C GLU A 255 -42.22 -14.75 0.15
N LYS A 256 -42.46 -13.43 0.06
CA LYS A 256 -43.75 -12.87 -0.36
C LYS A 256 -44.17 -13.34 -1.75
N SER A 257 -43.20 -13.55 -2.64
CA SER A 257 -43.39 -14.10 -3.98
C SER A 257 -43.34 -15.63 -4.04
N ARG A 258 -43.41 -16.31 -2.89
CA ARG A 258 -43.49 -17.77 -2.75
C ARG A 258 -42.31 -18.50 -3.39
N LEU A 259 -41.11 -17.93 -3.30
CA LEU A 259 -39.85 -18.62 -3.62
C LEU A 259 -39.34 -19.33 -2.37
N HIS A 260 -38.75 -20.50 -2.55
CA HIS A 260 -38.19 -21.26 -1.44
C HIS A 260 -36.98 -20.52 -0.85
N CYS A 261 -37.05 -20.25 0.44
CA CYS A 261 -35.99 -19.61 1.21
C CYS A 261 -35.65 -20.50 2.42
N ASP A 262 -34.36 -20.78 2.59
CA ASP A 262 -33.79 -21.44 3.76
C ASP A 262 -32.38 -20.87 3.97
N ARG A 263 -32.20 -20.13 5.07
CA ARG A 263 -30.99 -19.32 5.34
C ARG A 263 -30.59 -18.35 4.21
N GLY A 264 -31.48 -18.08 3.27
CA GLY A 264 -31.29 -17.32 2.03
C GLY A 264 -32.25 -17.83 0.94
N ILE A 265 -32.29 -17.17 -0.23
CA ILE A 265 -33.07 -17.63 -1.39
C ILE A 265 -32.36 -18.87 -1.96
N VAL A 266 -33.03 -20.03 -1.96
CA VAL A 266 -32.38 -21.30 -2.32
C VAL A 266 -32.17 -21.38 -3.83
N VAL A 267 -30.91 -21.57 -4.21
CA VAL A 267 -30.49 -21.63 -5.62
C VAL A 267 -29.78 -22.94 -5.96
N THR A 268 -29.89 -23.30 -7.24
CA THR A 268 -29.18 -24.42 -7.87
C THR A 268 -27.72 -24.04 -8.19
N ASP A 269 -26.94 -24.99 -8.71
CA ASP A 269 -25.55 -24.76 -9.16
C ASP A 269 -25.46 -23.75 -10.33
N THR A 270 -26.57 -23.40 -10.98
CA THR A 270 -26.64 -22.35 -12.03
C THR A 270 -27.17 -21.01 -11.51
N LEU A 271 -27.37 -20.90 -10.19
CA LEU A 271 -27.90 -19.72 -9.49
C LEU A 271 -29.37 -19.40 -9.79
N GLN A 272 -30.07 -20.28 -10.52
CA GLN A 272 -31.52 -20.23 -10.65
C GLN A 272 -32.16 -20.61 -9.32
N THR A 273 -33.24 -19.93 -8.95
CA THR A 273 -34.05 -20.32 -7.80
C THR A 273 -34.66 -21.70 -8.05
N VAL A 274 -34.73 -22.54 -7.01
CA VAL A 274 -35.29 -23.90 -7.13
C VAL A 274 -36.79 -23.91 -7.40
N THR A 275 -37.47 -22.78 -7.19
CA THR A 275 -38.93 -22.67 -7.35
C THR A 275 -39.35 -22.10 -8.71
N ASP A 276 -38.51 -21.27 -9.33
CA ASP A 276 -38.79 -20.65 -10.63
C ASP A 276 -37.50 -20.46 -11.42
N ALA A 277 -37.30 -21.27 -12.46
CA ALA A 277 -36.09 -21.25 -13.28
C ALA A 277 -35.88 -19.93 -14.06
N ARG A 278 -36.90 -19.06 -14.16
CA ARG A 278 -36.77 -17.73 -14.79
C ARG A 278 -36.16 -16.71 -13.84
N ILE A 279 -36.10 -17.02 -12.55
CA ILE A 279 -35.61 -16.14 -11.49
C ILE A 279 -34.28 -16.69 -10.98
N TYR A 280 -33.30 -15.80 -10.86
CA TYR A 280 -31.97 -16.07 -10.32
C TYR A 280 -31.82 -15.33 -9.00
N ALA A 281 -30.97 -15.84 -8.11
CA ALA A 281 -30.51 -15.07 -6.96
C ALA A 281 -28.99 -15.11 -6.87
N VAL A 282 -28.38 -13.95 -6.69
CA VAL A 282 -26.91 -13.79 -6.65
C VAL A 282 -26.55 -12.80 -5.55
N GLY A 283 -25.49 -13.08 -4.81
CA GLY A 283 -25.02 -12.25 -3.71
C GLY A 283 -25.38 -12.82 -2.33
N GLU A 284 -25.31 -11.97 -1.30
CA GLU A 284 -25.58 -12.38 0.09
C GLU A 284 -27.01 -12.90 0.32
N CYS A 285 -27.94 -12.57 -0.59
CA CYS A 285 -29.32 -13.07 -0.50
C CYS A 285 -29.45 -14.53 -0.93
N ALA A 286 -28.48 -15.10 -1.65
CA ALA A 286 -28.55 -16.44 -2.21
C ALA A 286 -27.97 -17.50 -1.25
N ALA A 287 -28.72 -18.58 -1.05
CA ALA A 287 -28.28 -19.78 -0.34
C ALA A 287 -28.00 -20.90 -1.35
N HIS A 288 -26.72 -21.21 -1.55
CA HIS A 288 -26.28 -22.31 -2.40
C HIS A 288 -25.84 -23.48 -1.52
N ARG A 289 -26.43 -24.66 -1.71
CA ARG A 289 -26.16 -25.87 -0.91
C ARG A 289 -26.21 -25.62 0.61
N GLY A 290 -27.16 -24.80 1.04
CA GLY A 290 -27.39 -24.46 2.45
C GLY A 290 -26.46 -23.37 3.02
N ILE A 291 -25.62 -22.73 2.18
CA ILE A 291 -24.67 -21.70 2.58
C ILE A 291 -25.00 -20.38 1.89
N ALA A 292 -25.14 -19.32 2.69
CA ALA A 292 -25.19 -17.94 2.22
C ALA A 292 -23.85 -17.25 2.54
N TYR A 293 -23.19 -16.71 1.52
CA TYR A 293 -21.87 -16.10 1.66
C TYR A 293 -21.97 -14.60 1.92
N GLY A 294 -21.18 -14.10 2.88
CA GLY A 294 -21.08 -12.68 3.24
C GLY A 294 -19.80 -12.00 2.75
N LEU A 295 -19.18 -12.51 1.67
CA LEU A 295 -17.85 -12.10 1.20
C LEU A 295 -17.87 -11.86 -0.31
N VAL A 296 -17.24 -10.77 -0.77
CA VAL A 296 -17.28 -10.33 -2.18
C VAL A 296 -16.80 -11.39 -3.17
N ALA A 297 -15.73 -12.12 -2.86
CA ALA A 297 -15.16 -13.12 -3.76
C ALA A 297 -16.18 -14.21 -4.15
N PRO A 298 -16.82 -14.92 -3.18
CA PRO A 298 -17.94 -15.80 -3.48
C PRO A 298 -19.07 -15.16 -4.29
N LEU A 299 -19.45 -13.91 -3.99
CA LEU A 299 -20.54 -13.25 -4.72
C LEU A 299 -20.18 -12.99 -6.19
N PHE A 300 -18.91 -12.70 -6.48
CA PHE A 300 -18.43 -12.46 -7.84
C PHE A 300 -18.25 -13.78 -8.61
N GLU A 301 -17.91 -14.88 -7.94
CA GLU A 301 -17.98 -16.22 -8.53
C GLU A 301 -19.42 -16.60 -8.92
N GLN A 302 -20.38 -16.35 -8.01
CA GLN A 302 -21.80 -16.53 -8.32
C GLN A 302 -22.25 -15.67 -9.51
N ALA A 303 -21.83 -14.40 -9.57
CA ALA A 303 -22.14 -13.49 -10.66
C ALA A 303 -21.62 -14.00 -12.02
N LYS A 304 -20.39 -14.52 -12.09
CA LYS A 304 -19.81 -15.09 -13.31
C LYS A 304 -20.62 -16.30 -13.81
N VAL A 305 -21.02 -17.20 -12.90
CA VAL A 305 -21.82 -18.38 -13.27
C VAL A 305 -23.22 -17.98 -13.71
N ALA A 306 -23.89 -17.08 -12.98
CA ALA A 306 -25.22 -16.59 -13.35
C ALA A 306 -25.20 -15.87 -14.72
N ALA A 307 -24.18 -15.05 -14.98
CA ALA A 307 -24.00 -14.38 -16.27
C ALA A 307 -23.81 -15.38 -17.42
N ASN A 308 -23.00 -16.42 -17.23
CA ASN A 308 -22.81 -17.48 -18.24
C ASN A 308 -24.11 -18.22 -18.57
N HIS A 309 -24.94 -18.48 -17.55
CA HIS A 309 -26.22 -19.15 -17.73
C HIS A 309 -27.28 -18.22 -18.34
N LEU A 310 -27.31 -16.94 -17.94
CA LEU A 310 -28.17 -15.91 -18.56
C LEU A 310 -27.80 -15.68 -20.03
N ALA A 311 -26.53 -15.78 -20.39
CA ALA A 311 -26.06 -15.71 -21.78
C ALA A 311 -26.33 -16.99 -22.60
N GLU A 312 -27.15 -17.91 -22.09
CA GLU A 312 -27.54 -19.17 -22.74
C GLU A 312 -26.37 -20.11 -23.11
N MET A 313 -25.18 -19.93 -22.51
CA MET A 313 -24.03 -20.82 -22.71
C MET A 313 -24.15 -22.12 -21.92
N GLY A 314 -24.67 -22.06 -20.69
CA GLY A 314 -24.99 -23.24 -19.86
C GLY A 314 -23.79 -24.07 -19.38
N ILE A 315 -22.56 -23.56 -19.47
CA ILE A 315 -21.33 -24.30 -19.13
C ILE A 315 -20.85 -24.08 -17.69
N GLY A 316 -21.22 -22.96 -17.06
CA GLY A 316 -20.81 -22.61 -15.71
C GLY A 316 -21.62 -23.33 -14.63
N ARG A 317 -20.94 -23.81 -13.59
CA ARG A 317 -21.56 -24.30 -12.35
C ARG A 317 -20.84 -23.73 -11.14
N TYR A 318 -21.61 -23.23 -10.18
CA TYR A 318 -21.11 -22.81 -8.88
C TYR A 318 -21.15 -24.01 -7.94
N LEU A 319 -19.97 -24.42 -7.44
CA LEU A 319 -19.81 -25.59 -6.58
C LEU A 319 -19.66 -25.23 -5.10
N GLY A 320 -19.75 -23.94 -4.77
CA GLY A 320 -19.40 -23.37 -3.47
C GLY A 320 -17.95 -22.86 -3.44
N SER A 321 -17.70 -21.84 -2.63
CA SER A 321 -16.37 -21.25 -2.44
C SER A 321 -15.73 -21.72 -1.12
N LEU A 322 -14.42 -21.97 -1.17
CA LEU A 322 -13.57 -22.05 0.03
C LEU A 322 -13.14 -20.63 0.38
N THR A 323 -13.37 -20.22 1.63
CA THR A 323 -13.11 -18.83 2.04
C THR A 323 -11.75 -18.70 2.71
N SER A 324 -10.91 -17.81 2.21
CA SER A 324 -9.84 -17.19 2.98
C SER A 324 -10.29 -15.80 3.43
N THR A 325 -9.90 -15.40 4.62
CA THR A 325 -10.23 -14.09 5.17
C THR A 325 -8.94 -13.30 5.32
N LYS A 326 -8.60 -12.54 4.28
CA LYS A 326 -7.50 -11.56 4.33
C LYS A 326 -8.08 -10.19 4.63
N LEU A 327 -7.84 -9.69 5.83
CA LEU A 327 -8.44 -8.47 6.34
C LEU A 327 -7.36 -7.46 6.69
N LYS A 328 -7.75 -6.18 6.63
CA LYS A 328 -6.97 -5.09 7.19
C LYS A 328 -7.87 -4.39 8.18
N VAL A 329 -7.44 -4.30 9.43
CA VAL A 329 -8.16 -3.58 10.48
C VAL A 329 -7.32 -2.39 10.88
N THR A 330 -7.73 -1.18 10.51
CA THR A 330 -7.00 0.06 10.84
C THR A 330 -5.52 0.05 10.40
N GLY A 331 -5.18 -0.65 9.32
CA GLY A 331 -3.79 -0.77 8.87
C GLY A 331 -3.00 -1.94 9.47
N ILE A 332 -3.62 -2.80 10.29
CA ILE A 332 -3.05 -4.07 10.77
C ILE A 332 -3.49 -5.17 9.81
N ASP A 333 -2.54 -5.89 9.24
CA ASP A 333 -2.82 -6.99 8.31
C ASP A 333 -3.13 -8.29 9.08
N LEU A 334 -4.22 -8.95 8.67
CA LEU A 334 -4.73 -10.18 9.27
C LEU A 334 -5.03 -11.20 8.16
N PHE A 335 -4.78 -12.47 8.42
CA PHE A 335 -5.15 -13.54 7.51
C PHE A 335 -5.60 -14.79 8.27
N SER A 336 -6.70 -15.39 7.83
CA SER A 336 -7.07 -16.73 8.27
C SER A 336 -7.73 -17.58 7.20
N ALA A 337 -7.54 -18.89 7.30
CA ALA A 337 -8.13 -19.87 6.40
C ALA A 337 -8.28 -21.23 7.11
N GLY A 338 -9.29 -21.99 6.69
CA GLY A 338 -9.53 -23.36 7.17
C GLY A 338 -9.85 -23.46 8.67
N GLU A 339 -9.54 -24.61 9.25
CA GLU A 339 -9.69 -24.95 10.67
C GLU A 339 -8.52 -24.41 11.51
N PHE A 340 -8.33 -23.08 11.49
CA PHE A 340 -7.18 -22.42 12.13
C PHE A 340 -7.19 -22.47 13.66
N MET A 341 -8.33 -22.77 14.29
CA MET A 341 -8.43 -22.94 15.74
C MET A 341 -7.73 -24.22 16.22
N GLY A 342 -7.59 -25.23 15.34
CA GLY A 342 -7.14 -26.56 15.74
C GLY A 342 -8.23 -27.37 16.43
N GLY A 343 -7.82 -28.45 17.09
CA GLY A 343 -8.71 -29.37 17.79
C GLY A 343 -8.04 -30.72 18.09
N GLU A 344 -8.83 -31.66 18.59
CA GLU A 344 -8.37 -33.01 18.87
C GLU A 344 -7.86 -33.70 17.59
N GLY A 345 -6.69 -34.33 17.66
CA GLY A 345 -6.05 -34.96 16.51
C GLY A 345 -5.40 -34.00 15.50
N THR A 346 -5.18 -32.73 15.87
CA THR A 346 -4.41 -31.77 15.09
C THR A 346 -3.09 -31.40 15.76
N GLU A 347 -2.12 -30.97 14.97
CA GLU A 347 -0.83 -30.47 15.41
C GLU A 347 -0.70 -28.98 15.05
N GLU A 348 0.02 -28.21 15.87
CA GLU A 348 0.18 -26.77 15.66
C GLU A 348 1.66 -26.41 15.50
N ILE A 349 1.96 -25.56 14.52
CA ILE A 349 3.25 -24.87 14.39
C ILE A 349 2.98 -23.39 14.64
N VAL A 350 3.69 -22.79 15.60
CA VAL A 350 3.47 -21.41 16.04
C VAL A 350 4.76 -20.60 15.98
N MET A 351 4.68 -19.39 15.43
CA MET A 351 5.68 -18.34 15.51
C MET A 351 5.04 -17.11 16.14
N SER A 352 5.65 -16.58 17.21
CA SER A 352 5.12 -15.44 17.96
C SER A 352 6.25 -14.47 18.29
N ASP A 353 6.15 -13.25 17.76
CA ASP A 353 6.93 -12.08 18.16
C ASP A 353 5.97 -10.91 18.46
N PRO A 354 5.38 -10.85 19.66
CA PRO A 354 4.43 -9.81 20.02
C PRO A 354 5.02 -8.40 20.02
N PHE A 355 6.34 -8.24 20.26
CA PHE A 355 7.01 -6.95 20.22
C PHE A 355 7.24 -6.47 18.79
N GLY A 356 7.59 -7.38 17.88
CA GLY A 356 7.64 -7.12 16.44
C GLY A 356 6.25 -7.03 15.78
N GLY A 357 5.18 -7.35 16.50
CA GLY A 357 3.80 -7.32 15.99
C GLY A 357 3.49 -8.45 15.02
N VAL A 358 4.15 -9.60 15.15
CA VAL A 358 4.01 -10.76 14.25
C VAL A 358 3.51 -11.98 15.01
N TYR A 359 2.50 -12.65 14.46
CA TYR A 359 2.07 -13.97 14.91
C TYR A 359 1.63 -14.82 13.72
N LYS A 360 2.05 -16.08 13.68
CA LYS A 360 1.65 -17.06 12.68
C LYS A 360 1.38 -18.40 13.37
N LYS A 361 0.20 -18.96 13.14
CA LYS A 361 -0.22 -20.30 13.57
C LYS A 361 -0.65 -21.10 12.36
N LEU A 362 -0.10 -22.30 12.21
CA LEU A 362 -0.45 -23.27 11.20
C LEU A 362 -0.97 -24.53 11.88
N VAL A 363 -2.09 -25.06 11.41
CA VAL A 363 -2.74 -26.26 11.94
C VAL A 363 -2.62 -27.38 10.92
N ILE A 364 -2.09 -28.52 11.36
CA ILE A 364 -1.83 -29.71 10.54
C ILE A 364 -2.67 -30.87 11.06
N LYS A 365 -3.24 -31.65 10.15
CA LYS A 365 -3.93 -32.91 10.44
C LYS A 365 -3.58 -33.92 9.36
N ASP A 366 -3.17 -35.13 9.76
CA ASP A 366 -2.78 -36.21 8.84
C ASP A 366 -1.74 -35.75 7.79
N ASP A 367 -0.69 -35.04 8.26
CA ASP A 367 0.34 -34.40 7.44
C ASP A 367 -0.16 -33.39 6.40
N LYS A 368 -1.38 -32.86 6.54
CA LYS A 368 -1.94 -31.83 5.65
C LYS A 368 -2.20 -30.54 6.41
N LEU A 369 -1.93 -29.40 5.77
CA LEU A 369 -2.31 -28.12 6.33
C LEU A 369 -3.85 -27.99 6.27
N VAL A 370 -4.49 -27.85 7.43
CA VAL A 370 -5.94 -27.72 7.56
C VAL A 370 -6.37 -26.34 8.08
N GLY A 371 -5.44 -25.52 8.57
CA GLY A 371 -5.75 -24.18 9.07
C GLY A 371 -4.55 -23.25 9.12
N ALA A 372 -4.78 -21.96 9.00
CA ALA A 372 -3.77 -20.92 9.18
C ALA A 372 -4.38 -19.65 9.80
N CYS A 373 -3.69 -19.06 10.78
CA CYS A 373 -4.02 -17.77 11.42
C CYS A 373 -2.75 -16.91 11.48
N LEU A 374 -2.80 -15.69 10.92
CA LEU A 374 -1.66 -14.81 10.76
C LEU A 374 -2.05 -13.39 11.15
N TYR A 375 -1.15 -12.72 11.86
CA TYR A 375 -1.28 -11.34 12.34
C TYR A 375 0.02 -10.58 12.06
N GLY A 376 -0.12 -9.36 11.53
CA GLY A 376 0.98 -8.48 11.17
C GLY A 376 1.65 -8.89 9.87
N ASP A 377 2.45 -9.96 9.89
CA ASP A 377 3.04 -10.53 8.67
C ASP A 377 2.09 -11.58 8.05
N THR A 378 1.36 -11.15 7.02
CA THR A 378 0.40 -11.99 6.28
C THR A 378 0.86 -12.31 4.86
N VAL A 379 2.14 -12.04 4.53
CA VAL A 379 2.67 -12.16 3.17
C VAL A 379 2.48 -13.57 2.62
N ASP A 380 2.63 -14.59 3.47
CA ASP A 380 2.55 -16.00 3.09
C ASP A 380 1.12 -16.58 3.11
N GLY A 381 0.11 -15.77 3.47
CA GLY A 381 -1.27 -16.26 3.61
C GLY A 381 -1.81 -16.95 2.34
N SER A 382 -1.51 -16.40 1.17
CA SER A 382 -1.91 -17.00 -0.12
C SER A 382 -1.25 -18.35 -0.38
N TYR A 383 0.01 -18.53 0.03
CA TYR A 383 0.72 -19.80 -0.09
C TYR A 383 0.08 -20.87 0.82
N TYR A 384 -0.18 -20.52 2.08
CA TYR A 384 -0.88 -21.41 2.99
C TYR A 384 -2.28 -21.76 2.50
N PHE A 385 -3.03 -20.80 1.95
CA PHE A 385 -4.33 -21.08 1.35
C PHE A 385 -4.26 -22.04 0.18
N LYS A 386 -3.23 -21.91 -0.68
CA LYS A 386 -3.00 -22.83 -1.80
C LYS A 386 -2.77 -24.26 -1.30
N LEU A 387 -1.88 -24.44 -0.32
CA LEU A 387 -1.63 -25.76 0.29
C LEU A 387 -2.90 -26.38 0.87
N LEU A 388 -3.70 -25.57 1.57
CA LEU A 388 -5.00 -25.95 2.14
C LEU A 388 -5.97 -26.43 1.06
N ARG A 389 -6.06 -25.70 -0.06
CA ARG A 389 -6.93 -26.02 -1.20
C ARG A 389 -6.49 -27.29 -1.93
N GLU A 390 -5.18 -27.49 -2.06
CA GLU A 390 -4.60 -28.66 -2.72
C GLU A 390 -4.70 -29.92 -1.85
N GLY A 391 -4.77 -29.77 -0.52
CA GLY A 391 -4.83 -30.90 0.41
C GLY A 391 -3.63 -31.84 0.29
N ARG A 392 -2.48 -31.32 -0.16
CA ARG A 392 -1.24 -32.08 -0.31
C ARG A 392 -0.58 -32.34 1.05
N SER A 393 0.21 -33.41 1.14
CA SER A 393 1.04 -33.63 2.31
C SER A 393 2.10 -32.52 2.43
N VAL A 394 2.39 -32.10 3.67
CA VAL A 394 3.40 -31.10 4.02
C VAL A 394 4.56 -31.71 4.82
N SER A 395 4.62 -33.03 4.95
CA SER A 395 5.64 -33.74 5.75
C SER A 395 7.07 -33.45 5.28
N ASP A 396 7.26 -33.29 3.96
CA ASP A 396 8.54 -33.03 3.29
C ASP A 396 9.05 -31.60 3.49
N ILE A 397 8.17 -30.67 3.85
CA ILE A 397 8.46 -29.24 3.99
C ILE A 397 8.26 -28.73 5.42
N ARG A 398 7.95 -29.61 6.38
CA ARG A 398 7.45 -29.25 7.70
C ARG A 398 8.40 -28.35 8.50
N ASP A 399 9.70 -28.58 8.40
CA ASP A 399 10.77 -27.81 9.07
C ASP A 399 10.88 -26.36 8.59
N ARG A 400 10.43 -26.09 7.36
CA ARG A 400 10.51 -24.77 6.70
C ARG A 400 9.14 -24.14 6.49
N LEU A 401 8.06 -24.89 6.67
CA LEU A 401 6.69 -24.50 6.36
C LEU A 401 6.32 -23.15 6.98
N MET A 402 6.73 -22.88 8.22
CA MET A 402 6.43 -21.63 8.94
C MET A 402 7.00 -20.36 8.28
N PHE A 403 8.07 -20.51 7.50
CA PHE A 403 8.77 -19.37 6.89
C PHE A 403 8.30 -19.07 5.46
N GLY A 404 7.19 -19.67 5.04
CA GLY A 404 6.58 -19.43 3.74
C GLY A 404 7.36 -20.01 2.55
N GLU A 405 6.84 -19.74 1.36
CA GLU A 405 7.33 -20.29 0.09
C GLU A 405 8.79 -19.92 -0.21
N SER A 406 9.23 -18.72 0.19
CA SER A 406 10.58 -18.21 -0.11
C SER A 406 11.72 -18.92 0.62
N ASN A 407 11.42 -19.71 1.66
CA ASN A 407 12.43 -20.44 2.44
C ASN A 407 12.45 -21.95 2.14
N LEU A 408 11.57 -22.42 1.25
CA LEU A 408 11.52 -23.81 0.80
C LEU A 408 12.53 -24.08 -0.31
N GLY A 409 13.81 -23.86 0.00
CA GLY A 409 14.94 -24.30 -0.80
C GLY A 409 15.16 -23.56 -2.12
N ASP A 410 15.92 -22.48 -2.07
CA ASP A 410 17.16 -22.44 -2.86
C ASP A 410 18.21 -21.56 -2.17
N SER A 411 19.32 -22.19 -1.80
CA SER A 411 20.59 -21.51 -1.53
C SER A 411 21.23 -21.22 -2.88
N GLY A 412 20.71 -20.28 -3.66
CA GLY A 412 21.13 -20.16 -5.06
C GLY A 412 20.80 -18.83 -5.71
N HIS A 413 21.75 -18.32 -6.47
CA HIS A 413 21.65 -17.11 -7.28
C HIS A 413 20.39 -17.08 -8.15
N GLN A 414 19.39 -16.24 -7.78
CA GLN A 414 18.47 -15.56 -8.70
C GLN A 414 17.42 -14.78 -7.90
N GLY A 415 17.39 -13.46 -8.07
CA GLY A 415 16.30 -12.62 -7.59
C GLY A 415 15.02 -12.90 -8.39
N GLN A 416 14.29 -13.96 -8.03
CA GLN A 416 13.05 -14.29 -8.72
C GLN A 416 11.93 -13.30 -8.39
N ASN A 417 11.38 -12.70 -9.44
CA ASN A 417 10.10 -11.99 -9.42
C ASN A 417 8.99 -13.03 -9.13
N LYS A 418 8.19 -12.87 -8.06
CA LYS A 418 7.08 -13.82 -7.75
C LYS A 418 6.14 -13.99 -8.95
N ALA A 419 5.96 -12.97 -9.77
CA ALA A 419 5.17 -13.08 -11.00
C ALA A 419 5.77 -14.06 -12.03
N ALA A 420 7.09 -14.26 -12.07
CA ALA A 420 7.75 -15.17 -13.00
C ALA A 420 7.54 -16.65 -12.63
N ALA A 421 7.47 -16.96 -11.33
CA ALA A 421 7.28 -18.31 -10.82
C ALA A 421 5.81 -18.80 -10.84
N MET A 422 4.84 -17.88 -10.92
CA MET A 422 3.41 -18.22 -10.97
C MET A 422 2.99 -18.89 -12.28
N ALA A 423 2.12 -19.88 -12.23
CA ALA A 423 1.40 -20.43 -13.39
C ALA A 423 0.25 -19.51 -13.81
N ASP A 424 -0.20 -19.59 -15.07
CA ASP A 424 -1.32 -18.78 -15.57
C ASP A 424 -2.64 -19.03 -14.82
N GLY A 425 -2.80 -20.22 -14.23
CA GLY A 425 -3.94 -20.57 -13.38
C GLY A 425 -3.86 -20.04 -11.94
N ASP A 426 -2.70 -19.53 -11.49
CA ASP A 426 -2.54 -19.06 -10.13
C ASP A 426 -3.34 -17.78 -9.88
N GLU A 427 -3.96 -17.70 -8.71
CA GLU A 427 -4.80 -16.58 -8.33
C GLU A 427 -3.97 -15.37 -7.89
N VAL A 428 -4.28 -14.20 -8.46
CA VAL A 428 -3.60 -12.93 -8.18
C VAL A 428 -4.45 -12.05 -7.29
N CYS A 429 -5.74 -11.91 -7.62
CA CYS A 429 -6.71 -11.16 -6.84
C CYS A 429 -7.79 -12.09 -6.31
N GLY A 430 -7.68 -12.48 -5.04
CA GLY A 430 -8.70 -13.31 -4.40
C GLY A 430 -10.07 -12.63 -4.31
N CYS A 431 -10.09 -11.31 -4.07
CA CYS A 431 -11.34 -10.55 -4.00
C CYS A 431 -12.16 -10.58 -5.32
N ASN A 432 -11.51 -10.73 -6.48
CA ASN A 432 -12.18 -10.75 -7.80
C ASN A 432 -12.02 -12.09 -8.55
N GLY A 433 -11.36 -13.07 -7.94
CA GLY A 433 -10.97 -14.33 -8.57
C GLY A 433 -10.24 -14.11 -9.91
N VAL A 434 -9.27 -13.20 -9.93
CA VAL A 434 -8.49 -12.89 -11.15
C VAL A 434 -7.19 -13.68 -11.09
N THR A 435 -6.94 -14.51 -12.09
CA THR A 435 -5.71 -15.29 -12.22
C THR A 435 -4.60 -14.52 -12.92
N LYS A 436 -3.36 -14.99 -12.83
CA LYS A 436 -2.21 -14.43 -13.56
C LYS A 436 -2.51 -14.43 -15.05
N GLY A 437 -3.00 -15.54 -15.60
CA GLY A 437 -3.35 -15.67 -17.01
C GLY A 437 -4.39 -14.64 -17.46
N ALA A 438 -5.39 -14.33 -16.61
CA ALA A 438 -6.39 -13.31 -16.92
C ALA A 438 -5.78 -11.89 -16.95
N VAL A 439 -4.87 -11.57 -16.02
CA VAL A 439 -4.13 -10.30 -16.04
C VAL A 439 -3.20 -10.25 -17.25
N CYS A 440 -2.42 -11.29 -17.49
CA CYS A 440 -1.51 -11.42 -18.63
C CYS A 440 -2.23 -11.26 -19.98
N LYS A 441 -3.37 -11.94 -20.13
CA LYS A 441 -4.20 -11.91 -21.33
C LYS A 441 -4.75 -10.51 -21.56
N ALA A 442 -5.27 -9.87 -20.52
CA ALA A 442 -5.78 -8.50 -20.61
C ALA A 442 -4.67 -7.50 -21.01
N ILE A 443 -3.48 -7.64 -20.42
CA ILE A 443 -2.30 -6.84 -20.78
C ILE A 443 -1.95 -7.02 -22.26
N LYS A 444 -1.85 -8.27 -22.75
CA LYS A 444 -1.43 -8.58 -24.13
C LYS A 444 -2.47 -8.19 -25.18
N GLU A 445 -3.75 -8.48 -24.93
CA GLU A 445 -4.82 -8.28 -25.91
C GLU A 445 -5.29 -6.83 -25.97
N LYS A 446 -5.24 -6.10 -24.85
CA LYS A 446 -5.75 -4.74 -24.74
C LYS A 446 -4.65 -3.69 -24.59
N GLY A 447 -3.38 -4.08 -24.61
CA GLY A 447 -2.23 -3.18 -24.45
C GLY A 447 -2.28 -2.42 -23.13
N LEU A 448 -2.52 -3.13 -22.01
CA LEU A 448 -2.65 -2.48 -20.70
C LEU A 448 -1.28 -2.38 -20.03
N PHE A 449 -0.85 -1.15 -19.76
CA PHE A 449 0.48 -0.90 -19.21
C PHE A 449 0.45 -0.36 -17.78
N THR A 450 -0.73 -0.01 -17.26
CA THR A 450 -0.86 0.65 -15.97
C THR A 450 -1.67 -0.19 -14.99
N LEU A 451 -1.46 0.03 -13.68
CA LEU A 451 -2.28 -0.58 -12.63
C LEU A 451 -3.75 -0.16 -12.73
N GLU A 452 -4.02 1.11 -13.04
CA GLU A 452 -5.37 1.66 -13.28
C GLU A 452 -6.06 0.94 -14.45
N ASP A 453 -5.35 0.71 -15.54
CA ASP A 453 -5.89 0.01 -16.71
C ASP A 453 -6.18 -1.45 -16.40
N VAL A 454 -5.27 -2.13 -15.69
CA VAL A 454 -5.52 -3.49 -15.23
C VAL A 454 -6.68 -3.53 -14.23
N ARG A 455 -6.81 -2.56 -13.31
CA ARG A 455 -7.98 -2.42 -12.42
C ARG A 455 -9.25 -2.25 -13.22
N ARG A 456 -9.27 -1.35 -14.20
CA ARG A 456 -10.44 -1.06 -15.04
C ARG A 456 -10.89 -2.29 -15.83
N HIS A 457 -9.95 -3.02 -16.42
CA HIS A 457 -10.24 -4.10 -17.37
C HIS A 457 -10.32 -5.49 -16.74
N THR A 458 -9.58 -5.75 -15.65
CA THR A 458 -9.55 -7.07 -14.98
C THR A 458 -10.22 -7.05 -13.61
N LYS A 459 -10.43 -5.86 -13.04
CA LYS A 459 -10.88 -5.64 -11.65
C LYS A 459 -9.89 -6.14 -10.59
N ALA A 460 -8.72 -6.69 -10.95
CA ALA A 460 -7.66 -6.98 -10.00
C ALA A 460 -7.23 -5.69 -9.27
N SER A 461 -6.93 -5.75 -7.98
CA SER A 461 -6.61 -4.60 -7.10
C SER A 461 -7.79 -3.62 -6.82
N ALA A 462 -8.91 -3.68 -7.56
CA ALA A 462 -9.99 -2.68 -7.47
C ALA A 462 -10.94 -2.82 -6.26
N SER A 463 -10.94 -3.95 -5.54
CA SER A 463 -11.88 -4.16 -4.42
C SER A 463 -11.27 -3.90 -3.04
N CYS A 464 -10.25 -4.67 -2.67
CA CYS A 464 -9.64 -4.68 -1.34
C CYS A 464 -8.18 -4.19 -1.35
N GLY A 465 -7.61 -3.92 -2.53
CA GLY A 465 -6.24 -3.41 -2.71
C GLY A 465 -5.09 -4.36 -2.33
N SER A 466 -5.34 -5.49 -1.67
CA SER A 466 -4.29 -6.36 -1.10
C SER A 466 -3.36 -7.03 -2.12
N CYS A 467 -3.82 -7.20 -3.36
CA CYS A 467 -3.08 -7.79 -4.47
C CYS A 467 -2.34 -6.75 -5.33
N THR A 468 -2.42 -5.46 -4.98
CA THR A 468 -1.84 -4.35 -5.79
C THR A 468 -0.38 -4.62 -6.15
N GLY A 469 0.46 -4.91 -5.17
CA GLY A 469 1.89 -5.16 -5.41
C GLY A 469 2.16 -6.39 -6.29
N LEU A 470 1.30 -7.41 -6.26
CA LEU A 470 1.42 -8.59 -7.12
C LEU A 470 0.93 -8.32 -8.54
N VAL A 471 -0.14 -7.53 -8.68
CA VAL A 471 -0.63 -7.06 -9.98
C VAL A 471 0.45 -6.20 -10.65
N GLU A 472 1.07 -5.27 -9.92
CA GLU A 472 2.20 -4.48 -10.40
C GLU A 472 3.36 -5.38 -10.88
N GLN A 473 3.72 -6.40 -10.11
CA GLN A 473 4.75 -7.38 -10.51
C GLN A 473 4.38 -8.17 -11.77
N ILE A 474 3.10 -8.53 -11.96
CA ILE A 474 2.62 -9.24 -13.14
C ILE A 474 2.56 -8.32 -14.35
N ILE A 475 2.22 -7.04 -14.18
CA ILE A 475 2.32 -6.07 -15.27
C ILE A 475 3.77 -5.92 -15.71
N MET A 476 4.70 -5.71 -14.76
CA MET A 476 6.14 -5.67 -15.03
C MET A 476 6.66 -6.95 -15.71
N PHE A 477 6.12 -8.11 -15.35
CA PHE A 477 6.51 -9.40 -15.94
C PHE A 477 5.91 -9.61 -17.35
N THR A 478 4.66 -9.24 -17.57
CA THR A 478 3.91 -9.56 -18.80
C THR A 478 4.09 -8.51 -19.89
N ALA A 479 4.08 -7.23 -19.52
CA ALA A 479 4.31 -6.12 -20.43
C ALA A 479 5.81 -5.86 -20.66
N GLY A 480 6.69 -6.49 -19.88
CA GLY A 480 8.13 -6.21 -19.91
C GLY A 480 8.45 -4.79 -19.40
N GLY A 481 9.55 -4.21 -19.89
CA GLY A 481 9.99 -2.86 -19.54
C GLY A 481 9.00 -1.73 -19.91
N ASP A 482 7.92 -2.04 -20.62
CA ASP A 482 6.86 -1.10 -21.00
C ASP A 482 5.78 -0.93 -19.93
N TYR A 483 6.08 -1.22 -18.65
CA TYR A 483 5.21 -0.80 -17.53
C TYR A 483 5.15 0.73 -17.46
N SER A 484 4.20 1.31 -18.17
CA SER A 484 3.87 2.73 -18.07
C SER A 484 3.08 2.95 -16.78
N SER A 485 3.70 3.57 -15.78
CA SER A 485 2.94 4.26 -14.74
C SER A 485 2.10 5.36 -15.41
N THR A 486 0.77 5.39 -15.25
CA THR A 486 -0.10 6.41 -15.85
C THR A 486 0.30 7.82 -15.39
N PRO A 487 0.19 8.90 -16.21
CA PRO A 487 0.14 9.03 -17.67
C PRO A 487 1.53 9.37 -18.26
N GLU A 488 1.67 9.34 -19.60
CA GLU A 488 2.87 9.78 -20.34
C GLU A 488 3.37 11.19 -19.96
N LYS A 489 2.55 12.00 -19.26
CA LYS A 489 2.93 13.29 -18.69
C LYS A 489 2.41 13.45 -17.28
N LYS A 490 3.15 12.92 -16.29
CA LYS A 490 2.99 13.35 -14.90
C LYS A 490 3.71 14.68 -14.72
N ALA A 491 2.94 15.75 -14.52
CA ALA A 491 3.47 17.06 -14.16
C ALA A 491 4.34 16.96 -12.89
N LEU A 492 5.41 17.75 -12.83
CA LEU A 492 6.35 17.74 -11.71
C LEU A 492 5.66 18.08 -10.37
N CYS A 493 4.72 19.02 -10.39
CA CYS A 493 3.78 19.33 -9.31
C CYS A 493 2.66 20.23 -9.86
N GLY A 494 1.69 20.62 -9.02
CA GLY A 494 0.59 21.52 -9.43
C GLY A 494 0.99 22.94 -9.88
N CYS A 495 2.28 23.30 -9.80
CA CYS A 495 2.78 24.60 -10.27
C CYS A 495 3.06 24.64 -11.77
N THR A 496 3.04 23.51 -12.47
CA THR A 496 3.38 23.38 -13.89
C THR A 496 2.59 22.24 -14.51
N ASP A 497 2.42 22.23 -15.83
CA ASP A 497 1.92 21.07 -16.57
C ASP A 497 3.06 20.23 -17.17
N HIS A 498 4.31 20.67 -17.02
CA HIS A 498 5.49 20.00 -17.55
C HIS A 498 5.96 18.85 -16.65
N SER A 499 6.34 17.76 -17.28
CA SER A 499 6.97 16.60 -16.65
C SER A 499 8.41 16.88 -16.22
N HIS A 500 8.97 15.97 -15.41
CA HIS A 500 10.39 16.00 -15.04
C HIS A 500 11.31 16.03 -16.27
N GLN A 501 10.98 15.26 -17.32
CA GLN A 501 11.80 15.20 -18.53
C GLN A 501 11.74 16.50 -19.32
N GLU A 502 10.54 17.04 -19.58
CA GLU A 502 10.36 18.30 -20.33
C GLU A 502 11.07 19.48 -19.65
N VAL A 503 11.04 19.54 -18.31
CA VAL A 503 11.76 20.58 -17.55
C VAL A 503 13.27 20.47 -17.75
N ARG A 504 13.84 19.25 -17.68
CA ARG A 504 15.28 19.03 -17.89
C ARG A 504 15.70 19.33 -19.32
N ASP A 505 14.90 18.89 -20.28
CA ASP A 505 15.14 19.12 -21.70
C ASP A 505 15.13 20.62 -22.01
N ALA A 506 14.18 21.38 -21.45
CA ALA A 506 14.12 22.83 -21.59
C ALA A 506 15.33 23.53 -20.95
N ILE A 507 15.71 23.14 -19.73
CA ILE A 507 16.91 23.66 -19.06
C ILE A 507 18.13 23.51 -19.98
N ARG A 508 18.34 22.32 -20.54
CA ARG A 508 19.49 22.05 -21.40
C ARG A 508 19.40 22.73 -22.77
N LYS A 509 18.25 22.63 -23.44
CA LYS A 509 18.03 23.14 -24.80
C LYS A 509 18.06 24.65 -24.87
N GLU A 510 17.54 25.32 -23.85
CA GLU A 510 17.44 26.79 -23.80
C GLU A 510 18.52 27.44 -22.93
N HIS A 511 19.47 26.65 -22.41
CA HIS A 511 20.57 27.11 -21.55
C HIS A 511 20.09 27.95 -20.35
N LEU A 512 19.10 27.43 -19.61
CA LEU A 512 18.52 28.12 -18.45
C LEU A 512 19.39 27.88 -17.22
N THR A 513 19.83 28.95 -16.54
CA THR A 513 20.81 28.87 -15.43
C THR A 513 20.23 29.26 -14.07
N SER A 514 19.00 29.79 -14.04
CA SER A 514 18.30 30.16 -12.81
C SER A 514 16.86 29.64 -12.76
N MET A 515 16.34 29.38 -11.54
CA MET A 515 14.95 28.91 -11.39
C MET A 515 13.94 29.91 -11.93
N ALA A 516 14.22 31.21 -11.83
CA ALA A 516 13.36 32.27 -12.33
C ALA A 516 13.25 32.24 -13.87
N GLU A 517 14.35 31.93 -14.57
CA GLU A 517 14.33 31.71 -16.02
C GLU A 517 13.51 30.48 -16.37
N VAL A 518 13.74 29.35 -15.70
CA VAL A 518 12.95 28.11 -15.93
C VAL A 518 11.46 28.35 -15.74
N GLN A 519 11.09 29.01 -14.64
CA GLN A 519 9.69 29.30 -14.33
C GLN A 519 9.05 30.24 -15.34
N ARG A 520 9.78 31.27 -15.82
CA ARG A 520 9.28 32.20 -16.83
C ARG A 520 9.12 31.53 -18.19
N THR A 521 10.15 30.82 -18.63
CA THR A 521 10.20 30.11 -19.91
C THR A 521 9.11 29.05 -20.02
N LEU A 522 8.92 28.26 -18.96
CA LEU A 522 7.96 27.14 -18.93
C LEU A 522 6.58 27.54 -18.38
N GLY A 523 6.29 28.83 -18.24
CA GLY A 523 4.97 29.31 -17.84
C GLY A 523 4.48 28.78 -16.49
N TRP A 524 5.33 28.80 -15.46
CA TRP A 524 4.97 28.32 -14.12
C TRP A 524 3.76 29.08 -13.57
N LYS A 525 2.75 28.34 -13.08
CA LYS A 525 1.49 28.88 -12.55
C LYS A 525 1.69 29.66 -11.24
N THR A 526 2.73 29.33 -10.49
CA THR A 526 3.08 29.98 -9.21
C THR A 526 4.45 30.65 -9.31
N PRO A 527 4.56 31.98 -9.15
CA PRO A 527 5.82 32.71 -9.33
C PRO A 527 6.97 32.27 -8.44
N ASN A 528 6.68 31.74 -7.25
CA ASN A 528 7.70 31.31 -6.28
C ASN A 528 7.94 29.78 -6.27
N GLY A 529 7.20 29.01 -7.07
CA GLY A 529 7.15 27.55 -6.95
C GLY A 529 6.60 27.07 -5.59
N CYS A 530 6.77 25.77 -5.32
CA CYS A 530 6.36 25.11 -4.08
C CYS A 530 7.48 24.22 -3.52
N ALA A 531 7.21 23.57 -2.39
CA ALA A 531 8.15 22.66 -1.73
C ALA A 531 8.54 21.41 -2.57
N THR A 532 7.82 21.12 -3.66
CA THR A 532 8.14 20.02 -4.58
C THR A 532 9.01 20.49 -5.75
N CYS A 533 8.65 21.59 -6.41
CA CYS A 533 9.37 22.02 -7.61
C CYS A 533 10.65 22.80 -7.32
N ARG A 534 10.70 23.60 -6.26
CA ARG A 534 11.90 24.38 -5.94
C ARG A 534 13.14 23.50 -5.74
N PRO A 535 13.12 22.44 -4.91
CA PRO A 535 14.28 21.57 -4.75
C PRO A 535 14.66 20.85 -6.05
N ALA A 536 13.67 20.43 -6.84
CA ALA A 536 13.88 19.73 -8.11
C ALA A 536 14.54 20.64 -9.16
N LEU A 537 14.02 21.87 -9.32
CA LEU A 537 14.59 22.88 -10.22
C LEU A 537 16.02 23.24 -9.81
N ASN A 538 16.25 23.50 -8.52
CA ASN A 538 17.58 23.77 -7.99
C ASN A 538 18.55 22.62 -8.33
N TYR A 539 18.15 21.37 -8.10
CA TYR A 539 18.94 20.20 -8.45
C TYR A 539 19.21 20.07 -9.96
N TYR A 540 18.21 20.25 -10.81
CA TYR A 540 18.39 20.12 -12.27
C TYR A 540 19.32 21.18 -12.84
N LEU A 541 19.25 22.41 -12.33
CA LEU A 541 20.13 23.50 -12.74
C LEU A 541 21.59 23.18 -12.36
N ILE A 542 21.86 22.90 -11.08
CA ILE A 542 23.25 22.66 -10.60
C ILE A 542 23.86 21.36 -11.13
N SER A 543 23.03 20.36 -11.48
CA SER A 543 23.52 19.11 -12.08
C SER A 543 23.73 19.21 -13.60
N THR A 544 23.02 20.11 -14.28
CA THR A 544 23.13 20.30 -15.74
C THR A 544 24.24 21.30 -16.08
N PHE A 545 24.32 22.43 -15.36
CA PHE A 545 25.30 23.49 -15.60
C PHE A 545 26.13 23.75 -14.34
N PRO A 546 26.97 22.80 -13.92
CA PRO A 546 27.85 23.01 -12.77
C PRO A 546 28.77 24.23 -13.02
N LYS A 547 29.02 25.01 -11.97
CA LYS A 547 29.79 26.28 -11.98
C LYS A 547 29.12 27.48 -12.67
N GLU A 548 28.10 27.28 -13.50
CA GLU A 548 27.30 28.36 -14.08
C GLU A 548 26.00 28.61 -13.31
N ALA A 549 25.26 27.55 -12.98
CA ALA A 549 24.06 27.63 -12.16
C ALA A 549 24.41 27.85 -10.69
N LYS A 550 23.72 28.80 -10.04
CA LYS A 550 23.91 29.11 -8.61
C LYS A 550 22.96 28.28 -7.75
N ASP A 551 23.51 27.57 -6.77
CA ASP A 551 22.73 26.85 -5.76
C ASP A 551 21.86 27.82 -4.95
N ASP A 552 20.60 27.45 -4.71
CA ASP A 552 19.69 28.14 -3.79
C ASP A 552 19.53 27.33 -2.48
N PRO A 553 20.23 27.72 -1.39
CA PRO A 553 20.12 27.05 -0.10
C PRO A 553 18.69 27.03 0.47
N GLN A 554 17.82 27.97 0.11
CA GLN A 554 16.43 27.98 0.57
C GLN A 554 15.57 26.91 -0.09
N SER A 555 15.95 26.47 -1.28
CA SER A 555 15.29 25.39 -2.01
C SER A 555 15.71 24.00 -1.52
N ARG A 556 16.68 23.90 -0.61
CA ARG A 556 17.07 22.65 0.04
C ARG A 556 16.24 22.42 1.30
N PHE A 557 15.94 21.14 1.59
CA PHE A 557 15.32 20.78 2.87
C PHE A 557 16.20 21.20 4.05
N VAL A 558 15.58 21.47 5.21
CA VAL A 558 16.29 21.92 6.42
C VAL A 558 17.48 21.02 6.77
N ASN A 559 17.31 19.69 6.65
CA ASN A 559 18.36 18.74 6.97
C ASN A 559 19.58 18.82 6.04
N GLU A 560 19.40 19.37 4.84
CA GLU A 560 20.46 19.50 3.84
C GLU A 560 21.19 20.82 3.97
N ARG A 561 20.47 21.93 4.20
CA ARG A 561 21.06 23.28 4.37
C ARG A 561 21.62 23.53 5.77
N SER A 562 21.15 22.80 6.78
CA SER A 562 21.70 22.84 8.13
C SER A 562 22.77 21.78 8.35
N HIS A 563 23.02 20.92 7.34
CA HIS A 563 24.00 19.82 7.39
C HIS A 563 23.91 18.93 8.64
N ALA A 564 22.72 18.88 9.24
CA ALA A 564 22.36 18.22 10.48
C ALA A 564 20.88 17.84 10.38
N ASN A 565 20.44 16.79 11.08
CA ASN A 565 19.08 16.27 10.91
C ASN A 565 18.17 16.59 12.08
N ILE A 566 17.04 17.25 11.81
CA ILE A 566 16.02 17.53 12.82
C ILE A 566 15.43 16.23 13.38
N GLN A 567 15.31 16.15 14.70
CA GLN A 567 14.79 15.02 15.47
C GLN A 567 13.34 15.30 15.89
N LYS A 568 12.67 14.28 16.45
CA LYS A 568 11.25 14.34 16.84
C LYS A 568 10.94 15.44 17.87
N ASP A 569 11.90 15.74 18.74
CA ASP A 569 11.82 16.76 19.79
C ASP A 569 12.27 18.15 19.32
N GLY A 570 12.57 18.32 18.02
CA GLY A 570 13.06 19.57 17.44
C GLY A 570 14.56 19.82 17.60
N THR A 571 15.29 18.93 18.30
CA THR A 571 16.76 18.96 18.35
C THR A 571 17.36 18.43 17.03
N TYR A 572 18.69 18.39 16.92
CA TYR A 572 19.42 17.98 15.73
C TYR A 572 20.35 16.78 16.01
N SER A 573 20.64 16.06 14.94
CA SER A 573 21.68 15.03 14.85
C SER A 573 22.85 15.56 14.02
N VAL A 574 24.06 15.38 14.54
CA VAL A 574 25.32 15.76 13.90
C VAL A 574 26.17 14.52 13.68
N ILE A 575 26.58 14.28 12.43
CA ILE A 575 27.40 13.13 12.04
C ILE A 575 28.65 13.66 11.34
N PRO A 576 29.82 13.72 12.00
CA PRO A 576 31.07 14.05 11.34
C PRO A 576 31.47 12.98 10.33
N ARG A 577 32.24 13.36 9.31
CA ARG A 577 32.74 12.46 8.28
C ARG A 577 33.83 11.56 8.85
N MET A 578 33.71 10.26 8.60
CA MET A 578 34.73 9.23 8.91
C MET A 578 34.98 8.43 7.63
N TRP A 579 36.11 8.70 6.96
CA TRP A 579 36.39 8.19 5.61
C TRP A 579 36.53 6.67 5.62
N GLY A 580 35.72 5.98 4.82
CA GLY A 580 35.65 4.51 4.77
C GLY A 580 35.30 3.86 6.12
N GLY A 581 34.70 4.61 7.05
CA GLY A 581 34.42 4.14 8.40
C GLY A 581 35.62 4.14 9.36
N THR A 582 36.72 4.81 8.99
CA THR A 582 37.95 4.88 9.80
C THR A 582 38.04 6.18 10.62
N THR A 583 38.70 6.11 11.77
CA THR A 583 38.87 7.23 12.71
C THR A 583 40.18 7.09 13.49
N THR A 584 40.65 8.19 14.08
CA THR A 584 41.81 8.17 14.98
C THR A 584 41.39 8.34 16.44
N ALA A 585 42.31 8.05 17.37
CA ALA A 585 42.10 8.34 18.80
C ALA A 585 41.92 9.84 19.07
N ALA A 586 42.56 10.71 18.29
CA ALA A 586 42.40 12.16 18.42
C ALA A 586 40.99 12.61 17.99
N ASP A 587 40.47 12.08 16.88
CA ASP A 587 39.10 12.35 16.43
C ASP A 587 38.07 11.85 17.45
N LEU A 588 38.28 10.64 18.01
CA LEU A 588 37.39 10.10 19.04
C LEU A 588 37.38 10.95 20.31
N ARG A 589 38.55 11.43 20.76
CA ARG A 589 38.63 12.38 21.89
C ARG A 589 37.86 13.65 21.58
N ARG A 590 38.04 14.23 20.38
CA ARG A 590 37.35 15.45 19.98
C ARG A 590 35.82 15.26 19.95
N ILE A 591 35.34 14.13 19.45
CA ILE A 591 33.91 13.79 19.47
C ILE A 591 33.40 13.66 20.92
N ALA A 592 34.17 13.04 21.82
CA ALA A 592 33.82 12.93 23.22
C ALA A 592 33.79 14.31 23.92
N ASP A 593 34.82 15.13 23.71
CA ASP A 593 34.91 16.49 24.27
C ASP A 593 33.72 17.37 23.83
N VAL A 594 33.30 17.26 22.57
CA VAL A 594 32.11 17.95 22.05
C VAL A 594 30.83 17.42 22.69
N ALA A 595 30.68 16.10 22.83
CA ALA A 595 29.52 15.51 23.48
C ALA A 595 29.36 16.00 24.93
N ASP A 596 30.46 16.06 25.68
CA ASP A 596 30.49 16.56 27.06
C ASP A 596 30.22 18.07 27.12
N LYS A 597 30.91 18.88 26.31
CA LYS A 597 30.80 20.34 26.31
C LYS A 597 29.37 20.83 26.05
N TYR A 598 28.66 20.18 25.13
CA TYR A 598 27.29 20.54 24.74
C TYR A 598 26.21 19.69 25.42
N ALA A 599 26.59 18.85 26.38
CA ALA A 599 25.69 17.92 27.09
C ALA A 599 24.80 17.10 26.12
N ILE A 600 25.40 16.57 25.06
CA ILE A 600 24.70 15.79 24.02
C ILE A 600 24.28 14.45 24.63
N PRO A 601 22.98 14.13 24.71
CA PRO A 601 22.48 13.02 25.51
C PRO A 601 22.77 11.63 24.93
N THR A 602 23.09 11.52 23.63
CA THR A 602 23.28 10.21 22.99
C THR A 602 24.33 10.26 21.89
N VAL A 603 25.30 9.34 21.98
CA VAL A 603 26.35 9.09 20.98
C VAL A 603 26.15 7.69 20.41
N LYS A 604 25.81 7.58 19.12
CA LYS A 604 25.39 6.31 18.49
C LYS A 604 26.25 5.93 17.31
N VAL A 605 26.69 4.66 17.25
CA VAL A 605 27.31 4.10 16.04
C VAL A 605 26.24 3.74 15.01
N THR A 606 26.40 4.22 13.79
CA THR A 606 25.44 4.05 12.69
C THR A 606 25.82 2.87 11.79
N GLY A 607 24.83 2.32 11.07
CA GLY A 607 25.06 1.27 10.07
C GLY A 607 25.92 1.70 8.86
N GLY A 608 26.22 3.00 8.74
CA GLY A 608 27.16 3.54 7.74
C GLY A 608 28.59 3.68 8.25
N GLN A 609 28.93 3.06 9.39
CA GLN A 609 30.24 3.11 10.06
C GLN A 609 30.65 4.52 10.50
N ARG A 610 29.69 5.26 11.09
CA ARG A 610 29.93 6.61 11.62
C ARG A 610 29.35 6.79 13.01
N ILE A 611 29.79 7.84 13.69
CA ILE A 611 29.28 8.25 15.00
C ILE A 611 28.26 9.38 14.83
N ASP A 612 27.11 9.26 15.49
CA ASP A 612 25.99 10.19 15.47
C ASP A 612 25.76 10.80 16.85
N LEU A 613 25.80 12.13 16.90
CA LEU A 613 25.57 12.96 18.08
C LEU A 613 24.11 13.44 18.06
N LEU A 614 23.27 12.83 18.89
CA LEU A 614 21.81 13.01 18.91
C LEU A 614 21.38 13.89 20.09
N GLY A 615 20.56 14.91 19.82
CA GLY A 615 20.04 15.82 20.84
C GLY A 615 20.71 17.20 20.86
N VAL A 616 21.40 17.57 19.77
CA VAL A 616 22.06 18.88 19.66
C VAL A 616 21.01 19.98 19.52
N LYS A 617 21.03 20.99 20.40
CA LYS A 617 20.13 22.13 20.27
C LYS A 617 20.46 22.95 19.03
N LYS A 618 19.45 23.61 18.47
CA LYS A 618 19.59 24.33 17.20
C LYS A 618 20.62 25.46 17.29
N GLU A 619 20.60 26.18 18.40
CA GLU A 619 21.51 27.28 18.73
C GLU A 619 22.97 26.82 18.93
N ASP A 620 23.17 25.57 19.35
CA ASP A 620 24.49 25.00 19.60
C ASP A 620 25.16 24.45 18.34
N LEU A 621 24.41 24.26 17.24
CA LEU A 621 24.91 23.63 16.00
C LEU A 621 26.20 24.26 15.47
N GLN A 622 26.30 25.59 15.46
CA GLN A 622 27.50 26.27 14.97
C GLN A 622 28.72 25.97 15.85
N GLY A 623 28.53 25.97 17.17
CA GLY A 623 29.58 25.65 18.13
C GLY A 623 30.02 24.19 18.03
N VAL A 624 29.07 23.26 17.95
CA VAL A 624 29.33 21.83 17.77
C VAL A 624 30.18 21.58 16.54
N TRP A 625 29.85 22.16 15.39
CA TRP A 625 30.65 21.99 14.17
C TRP A 625 32.03 22.64 14.25
N ALA A 626 32.15 23.82 14.88
CA ALA A 626 33.42 24.49 15.08
C ALA A 626 34.37 23.67 15.97
N ASP A 627 33.87 23.12 17.08
CA ASP A 627 34.68 22.33 18.00
C ASP A 627 34.99 20.92 17.45
N LEU A 628 34.09 20.33 16.66
CA LEU A 628 34.38 19.09 15.94
C LEU A 628 35.53 19.29 14.95
N GLY A 629 35.61 20.43 14.25
CA GLY A 629 36.68 20.68 13.27
C GLY A 629 36.86 19.53 12.26
N MET A 630 35.77 18.83 11.95
CA MET A 630 35.69 17.66 11.09
C MET A 630 34.72 17.95 9.95
N PRO A 631 34.96 17.42 8.73
CA PRO A 631 34.04 17.62 7.61
C PRO A 631 32.64 17.07 7.91
N SER A 632 31.61 17.67 7.30
CA SER A 632 30.24 17.15 7.47
C SER A 632 30.08 15.79 6.82
N GLY A 633 29.38 14.88 7.49
CA GLY A 633 28.97 13.59 6.95
C GLY A 633 27.90 13.66 5.86
N LEU A 634 27.21 14.79 5.69
CA LEU A 634 26.05 14.95 4.79
C LEU A 634 25.03 13.80 4.90
N ALA A 635 24.89 13.21 6.10
CA ALA A 635 24.23 11.93 6.33
C ALA A 635 22.72 11.93 5.96
N TYR A 636 22.13 13.11 5.77
CA TYR A 636 20.72 13.29 5.46
C TYR A 636 20.45 14.02 4.14
N ALA A 637 21.49 14.49 3.45
CA ALA A 637 21.39 15.10 2.13
C ALA A 637 20.90 14.12 1.06
N LYS A 638 20.35 14.64 -0.04
CA LYS A 638 20.25 13.91 -1.32
C LYS A 638 21.61 13.93 -2.02
N ALA A 639 22.56 13.25 -1.39
CA ALA A 639 23.96 13.18 -1.81
C ALA A 639 24.53 11.80 -1.48
N LEU A 640 25.85 11.61 -1.70
CA LEU A 640 26.58 10.48 -1.13
C LEU A 640 26.51 10.52 0.40
N ARG A 641 25.85 9.51 0.99
CA ARG A 641 25.70 9.42 2.43
C ARG A 641 26.83 8.66 3.11
N THR A 642 27.30 7.56 2.53
CA THR A 642 28.36 6.72 3.11
C THR A 642 28.96 5.80 2.05
N VAL A 643 30.23 5.46 2.24
CA VAL A 643 30.89 4.31 1.62
C VAL A 643 31.24 3.35 2.76
N LYS A 644 30.45 2.29 2.92
CA LYS A 644 30.68 1.26 3.96
C LYS A 644 31.77 0.31 3.49
N THR A 645 32.75 0.00 4.33
CA THR A 645 33.85 -0.91 3.99
C THR A 645 33.90 -2.11 4.93
N CYS A 646 34.53 -3.19 4.51
CA CYS A 646 35.11 -4.14 5.46
C CYS A 646 36.60 -3.85 5.63
N VAL A 647 37.25 -4.53 6.58
CA VAL A 647 38.68 -4.29 6.89
C VAL A 647 39.65 -4.75 5.78
N GLY A 648 39.17 -5.40 4.73
CA GLY A 648 39.95 -5.72 3.52
C GLY A 648 41.10 -6.70 3.73
N SER A 649 41.95 -6.83 2.71
CA SER A 649 43.18 -7.67 2.73
C SER A 649 44.25 -7.18 3.70
N GLU A 650 44.16 -5.94 4.17
CA GLU A 650 45.09 -5.38 5.16
C GLU A 650 44.98 -6.10 6.51
N TRP A 651 43.77 -6.52 6.91
CA TRP A 651 43.52 -7.11 8.24
C TRP A 651 42.77 -8.44 8.22
N CYS A 652 41.88 -8.67 7.26
CA CYS A 652 41.07 -9.88 7.22
C CYS A 652 41.84 -11.00 6.53
N ARG A 653 41.96 -12.17 7.18
CA ARG A 653 42.57 -13.37 6.57
C ARG A 653 41.91 -13.86 5.27
N PHE A 654 40.69 -13.40 4.97
CA PHE A 654 39.95 -13.74 3.76
C PHE A 654 39.90 -12.58 2.74
N GLY A 655 40.44 -11.41 3.09
CA GLY A 655 40.44 -10.26 2.20
C GLY A 655 41.33 -10.53 0.99
N THR A 656 40.74 -10.47 -0.20
CA THR A 656 41.45 -10.63 -1.47
C THR A 656 41.92 -9.29 -2.03
N GLN A 657 41.23 -8.20 -1.66
CA GLN A 657 41.54 -6.85 -2.10
C GLN A 657 41.45 -5.83 -0.94
N ASP A 658 42.13 -4.69 -1.09
CA ASP A 658 42.09 -3.59 -0.11
C ASP A 658 40.81 -2.76 -0.27
N SER A 659 39.74 -3.23 0.37
CA SER A 659 38.46 -2.53 0.38
C SER A 659 38.47 -1.24 1.19
N THR A 660 39.35 -1.13 2.19
CA THR A 660 39.39 0.03 3.09
C THR A 660 39.91 1.24 2.32
N GLN A 661 41.03 1.08 1.59
CA GLN A 661 41.61 2.17 0.81
C GLN A 661 40.71 2.57 -0.36
N LEU A 662 40.21 1.60 -1.15
CA LEU A 662 39.28 1.89 -2.25
C LEU A 662 38.00 2.59 -1.75
N GLY A 663 37.49 2.20 -0.58
CA GLY A 663 36.34 2.87 0.02
C GLY A 663 36.62 4.32 0.41
N LYS A 664 37.81 4.62 0.96
CA LYS A 664 38.26 6.00 1.23
C LYS A 664 38.39 6.81 -0.06
N ASP A 665 38.95 6.22 -1.11
CA ASP A 665 39.17 6.90 -2.39
C ASP A 665 37.84 7.23 -3.07
N LEU A 666 36.89 6.28 -3.11
CA LEU A 666 35.52 6.51 -3.58
C LEU A 666 34.83 7.60 -2.77
N GLU A 667 34.93 7.56 -1.44
CA GLU A 667 34.26 8.55 -0.60
C GLU A 667 34.85 9.95 -0.81
N ARG A 668 36.17 10.08 -0.93
CA ARG A 668 36.86 11.35 -1.20
C ARG A 668 36.54 11.90 -2.58
N ALA A 669 36.46 11.05 -3.59
CA ALA A 669 36.16 11.51 -4.94
C ALA A 669 34.70 11.98 -5.09
N LEU A 670 33.79 11.51 -4.24
CA LEU A 670 32.35 11.70 -4.37
C LEU A 670 31.71 12.49 -3.21
N TRP A 671 32.51 13.00 -2.27
CA TRP A 671 32.03 13.48 -0.96
C TRP A 671 30.99 14.61 -1.04
N ALA A 672 31.09 15.48 -2.05
CA ALA A 672 30.19 16.60 -2.31
C ALA A 672 29.14 16.31 -3.39
N MET A 673 29.00 15.06 -3.82
CA MET A 673 28.12 14.68 -4.92
C MET A 673 26.65 14.69 -4.50
N TYR A 674 25.95 15.77 -4.85
CA TYR A 674 24.48 15.79 -4.86
C TYR A 674 23.92 14.95 -6.01
N ALA A 675 22.84 14.26 -5.72
CA ALA A 675 22.18 13.31 -6.61
C ALA A 675 20.66 13.45 -6.49
N PRO A 676 19.87 12.86 -7.41
CA PRO A 676 18.41 12.98 -7.36
C PRO A 676 17.82 12.50 -6.03
N HIS A 677 18.44 11.48 -5.43
CA HIS A 677 18.15 11.03 -4.07
C HIS A 677 19.45 10.63 -3.34
N LYS A 678 19.34 10.28 -2.04
CA LYS A 678 20.44 9.68 -1.25
C LYS A 678 21.06 8.46 -1.93
N VAL A 679 22.39 8.43 -1.96
CA VAL A 679 23.20 7.34 -2.53
C VAL A 679 24.08 6.73 -1.43
N LYS A 680 24.18 5.40 -1.40
CA LYS A 680 25.07 4.65 -0.51
C LYS A 680 25.93 3.72 -1.35
N LEU A 681 27.22 3.66 -1.00
CA LEU A 681 28.18 2.77 -1.60
C LEU A 681 28.65 1.75 -0.55
N ALA A 682 29.15 0.61 -1.01
CA ALA A 682 29.94 -0.26 -0.15
C ALA A 682 31.02 -1.02 -0.91
N VAL A 683 32.13 -1.28 -0.23
CA VAL A 683 33.28 -2.02 -0.73
C VAL A 683 33.59 -3.17 0.21
N SER A 684 33.43 -4.39 -0.28
CA SER A 684 33.82 -5.61 0.42
C SER A 684 35.10 -6.14 -0.22
N GLY A 685 36.11 -6.48 0.58
CA GLY A 685 37.40 -6.94 0.09
C GLY A 685 37.41 -8.41 -0.34
N CYS A 686 36.31 -9.14 -0.23
CA CYS A 686 36.17 -10.54 -0.66
C CYS A 686 34.67 -10.90 -0.86
N PRO A 687 34.36 -12.06 -1.48
CA PRO A 687 32.97 -12.51 -1.73
C PRO A 687 32.11 -12.72 -0.48
N ARG A 688 32.70 -12.75 0.72
CA ARG A 688 31.93 -12.84 1.98
C ARG A 688 31.10 -11.59 2.28
N ASN A 689 31.35 -10.50 1.55
CA ASN A 689 30.43 -9.35 1.46
C ASN A 689 30.09 -8.68 2.81
N CYS A 690 31.04 -8.56 3.73
CA CYS A 690 30.80 -7.99 5.07
C CYS A 690 30.34 -6.53 5.05
N ALA A 691 30.57 -5.78 3.96
CA ALA A 691 30.09 -4.42 3.81
C ALA A 691 28.65 -4.34 3.26
N GLU A 692 28.02 -5.47 2.95
CA GLU A 692 26.67 -5.58 2.36
C GLU A 692 26.58 -4.88 0.99
N SER A 693 27.62 -5.03 0.16
CA SER A 693 27.73 -4.43 -1.18
C SER A 693 26.52 -4.76 -2.07
N GLY A 694 25.99 -5.97 -1.96
CA GLY A 694 24.82 -6.44 -2.73
C GLY A 694 23.49 -5.72 -2.48
N ILE A 695 23.40 -4.77 -1.54
CA ILE A 695 22.17 -3.98 -1.28
C ILE A 695 22.40 -2.47 -1.29
N LYS A 696 23.55 -2.02 -1.82
CA LYS A 696 23.87 -0.60 -1.95
C LYS A 696 23.58 -0.10 -3.36
N ASP A 697 23.43 1.22 -3.50
CA ASP A 697 23.18 1.85 -4.81
C ASP A 697 24.32 1.53 -5.79
N VAL A 698 25.56 1.50 -5.29
CA VAL A 698 26.73 0.91 -5.97
C VAL A 698 27.48 0.01 -4.97
N GLY A 699 27.60 -1.26 -5.30
CA GLY A 699 28.29 -2.27 -4.50
C GLY A 699 29.55 -2.75 -5.20
N ILE A 700 30.64 -2.89 -4.45
CA ILE A 700 31.92 -3.41 -4.94
C ILE A 700 32.32 -4.61 -4.09
N ILE A 701 32.73 -5.70 -4.75
CA ILE A 701 33.18 -6.94 -4.11
C ILE A 701 34.52 -7.34 -4.73
N GLY A 702 35.56 -7.44 -3.89
CA GLY A 702 36.87 -7.94 -4.28
C GLY A 702 36.84 -9.44 -4.55
N VAL A 703 37.57 -9.85 -5.57
CA VAL A 703 37.84 -11.24 -5.95
C VAL A 703 39.33 -11.37 -6.31
N ASP A 704 39.85 -12.59 -6.42
CA ASP A 704 41.27 -12.79 -6.76
C ASP A 704 41.66 -12.19 -8.11
N SER A 705 40.70 -12.18 -9.06
CA SER A 705 40.87 -11.63 -10.40
C SER A 705 40.59 -10.12 -10.53
N GLY A 706 40.38 -9.39 -9.43
CA GLY A 706 40.07 -7.96 -9.43
C GLY A 706 38.82 -7.60 -8.62
N TRP A 707 37.88 -6.88 -9.23
CA TRP A 707 36.70 -6.31 -8.58
C TRP A 707 35.42 -6.59 -9.37
N GLU A 708 34.38 -7.00 -8.67
CA GLU A 708 33.03 -7.12 -9.20
C GLU A 708 32.19 -5.94 -8.72
N MET A 709 31.52 -5.28 -9.66
CA MET A 709 30.68 -4.12 -9.42
C MET A 709 29.22 -4.47 -9.62
N TYR A 710 28.37 -3.90 -8.75
CA TYR A 710 26.94 -4.08 -8.74
C TYR A 710 26.24 -2.73 -8.61
N VAL A 711 25.08 -2.56 -9.24
CA VAL A 711 24.33 -1.29 -9.22
C VAL A 711 22.84 -1.51 -8.95
N GLY A 712 22.18 -0.51 -8.37
CA GLY A 712 20.73 -0.51 -8.18
C GLY A 712 20.23 -1.26 -6.95
N GLY A 713 21.07 -1.53 -5.95
CA GLY A 713 20.62 -2.12 -4.69
C GLY A 713 19.92 -1.11 -3.77
N ASN A 714 19.06 -1.62 -2.88
CA ASN A 714 18.38 -0.80 -1.88
C ASN A 714 18.16 -1.55 -0.56
N GLY A 715 18.95 -1.27 0.47
CA GLY A 715 18.70 -1.74 1.85
C GLY A 715 17.71 -0.87 2.64
N GLY A 716 16.55 -0.54 2.05
CA GLY A 716 15.53 0.35 2.62
C GLY A 716 14.22 -0.36 2.98
N ILE A 717 13.10 0.39 2.97
CA ILE A 717 11.73 -0.14 3.26
C ILE A 717 11.41 -1.38 2.42
N LYS A 718 11.75 -1.32 1.12
CA LYS A 718 11.74 -2.47 0.22
C LYS A 718 13.18 -2.86 -0.08
N THR A 719 13.60 -4.03 0.38
CA THR A 719 14.96 -4.52 0.11
C THR A 719 15.07 -4.97 -1.34
N GLU A 720 16.04 -4.41 -2.06
CA GLU A 720 16.33 -4.80 -3.45
C GLU A 720 17.80 -5.17 -3.57
N VAL A 721 18.07 -6.28 -4.25
CA VAL A 721 19.42 -6.77 -4.51
C VAL A 721 20.01 -6.02 -5.70
N ALA A 722 21.25 -5.56 -5.57
CA ALA A 722 21.98 -4.89 -6.64
C ALA A 722 22.28 -5.86 -7.79
N HIS A 723 22.19 -5.38 -9.03
CA HIS A 723 22.44 -6.17 -10.23
C HIS A 723 23.92 -6.19 -10.55
N PHE A 724 24.43 -7.35 -10.98
CA PHE A 724 25.80 -7.43 -11.50
C PHE A 724 25.98 -6.50 -12.70
N PHE A 725 26.96 -5.61 -12.58
CA PHE A 725 27.24 -4.58 -13.55
C PHE A 725 28.40 -4.98 -14.45
N VAL A 726 29.60 -5.08 -13.89
CA VAL A 726 30.84 -5.38 -14.62
C VAL A 726 31.89 -5.95 -13.67
N LYS A 727 32.87 -6.65 -14.24
CA LYS A 727 34.08 -7.07 -13.55
C LYS A 727 35.28 -6.33 -14.13
N VAL A 728 36.06 -5.69 -13.27
CA VAL A 728 37.23 -4.88 -13.62
C VAL A 728 38.45 -5.36 -12.85
N LYS A 729 39.66 -4.99 -13.31
CA LYS A 729 40.92 -5.47 -12.73
C LYS A 729 41.44 -4.53 -11.65
N THR A 730 41.35 -3.22 -11.86
CA THR A 730 42.01 -2.23 -10.99
C THR A 730 41.03 -1.35 -10.22
N ALA A 731 41.53 -0.72 -9.17
CA ALA A 731 40.77 0.25 -8.37
C ALA A 731 40.40 1.49 -9.21
N GLU A 732 41.28 1.95 -10.10
CA GLU A 732 41.04 3.07 -11.00
C GLU A 732 39.87 2.78 -11.96
N GLU A 733 39.79 1.55 -12.48
CA GLU A 733 38.64 1.13 -13.29
C GLU A 733 37.35 1.15 -12.46
N VAL A 734 37.37 0.73 -11.19
CA VAL A 734 36.20 0.84 -10.30
C VAL A 734 35.77 2.30 -10.15
N MET A 735 36.71 3.22 -9.93
CA MET A 735 36.45 4.65 -9.79
C MET A 735 35.77 5.21 -11.05
N GLU A 736 36.32 4.91 -12.23
CA GLU A 736 35.79 5.35 -13.52
C GLU A 736 34.35 4.83 -13.75
N HIS A 737 34.13 3.53 -13.57
CA HIS A 737 32.81 2.91 -13.82
C HIS A 737 31.76 3.37 -12.81
N ALA A 738 32.11 3.49 -11.53
CA ALA A 738 31.20 3.95 -10.47
C ALA A 738 30.85 5.42 -10.68
N GLY A 739 31.85 6.24 -10.98
CA GLY A 739 31.70 7.65 -11.28
C GLY A 739 30.82 7.90 -12.50
N ALA A 740 31.06 7.18 -13.60
CA ALA A 740 30.27 7.30 -14.81
C ALA A 740 28.80 6.88 -14.60
N PHE A 741 28.55 5.78 -13.88
CA PHE A 741 27.19 5.38 -13.50
C PHE A 741 26.48 6.44 -12.68
N LEU A 742 27.15 6.97 -11.66
CA LEU A 742 26.57 8.01 -10.81
C LEU A 742 26.32 9.30 -11.59
N GLN A 743 27.20 9.68 -12.53
CA GLN A 743 26.95 10.84 -13.39
C GLN A 743 25.76 10.63 -14.32
N LEU A 744 25.64 9.46 -14.95
CA LEU A 744 24.52 9.14 -15.81
C LEU A 744 23.20 9.23 -15.02
N TYR A 745 23.17 8.65 -13.81
CA TYR A 745 22.05 8.78 -12.89
C TYR A 745 21.80 10.24 -12.46
N ARG A 746 22.84 11.05 -12.24
CA ARG A 746 22.67 12.48 -11.96
C ARG A 746 21.99 13.21 -13.12
N GLU A 747 22.38 12.88 -14.36
CA GLU A 747 21.91 13.49 -15.60
C GLU A 747 20.53 12.99 -16.07
N GLU A 748 20.06 11.83 -15.61
CA GLU A 748 18.81 11.23 -16.11
C GLU A 748 17.78 10.89 -15.02
N GLY A 749 18.21 10.74 -13.76
CA GLY A 749 17.34 10.46 -12.63
C GLY A 749 16.46 11.65 -12.24
N TRP A 750 15.18 11.40 -12.01
CA TRP A 750 14.23 12.41 -11.53
C TRP A 750 14.51 12.74 -10.07
N TYR A 751 14.35 14.01 -9.66
CA TYR A 751 14.54 14.40 -8.27
C TYR A 751 13.63 13.57 -7.34
N LEU A 752 14.20 13.03 -6.27
CA LEU A 752 13.66 12.02 -5.35
C LEU A 752 13.51 10.59 -5.89
N GLU A 753 13.91 10.30 -7.11
CA GLU A 753 14.02 8.93 -7.65
C GLU A 753 15.25 8.23 -7.06
N ARG A 754 15.13 6.96 -6.65
CA ARG A 754 16.28 6.13 -6.22
C ARG A 754 16.97 5.51 -7.42
N THR A 755 18.25 5.15 -7.29
CA THR A 755 18.98 4.40 -8.34
C THR A 755 18.25 3.13 -8.81
N VAL A 756 17.65 2.38 -7.89
CA VAL A 756 16.84 1.19 -8.22
C VAL A 756 15.60 1.51 -9.05
N HIS A 757 14.93 2.65 -8.78
CA HIS A 757 13.76 3.07 -9.56
C HIS A 757 14.17 3.64 -10.91
N TYR A 758 15.28 4.38 -10.97
CA TYR A 758 15.89 4.84 -12.21
C TYR A 758 16.26 3.66 -13.12
N ILE A 759 16.98 2.65 -12.61
CA ILE A 759 17.30 1.44 -13.38
C ILE A 759 16.03 0.70 -13.78
N GLY A 760 15.02 0.63 -12.91
CA GLY A 760 13.71 0.07 -13.25
C GLY A 760 13.01 0.80 -14.40
N ARG A 761 13.21 2.12 -14.51
CA ARG A 761 12.62 2.97 -15.55
C ARG A 761 13.38 2.93 -16.88
N VAL A 762 14.71 3.03 -16.86
CA VAL A 762 15.51 3.08 -18.11
C VAL A 762 15.97 1.70 -18.58
N GLY A 763 15.94 0.70 -17.70
CA GLY A 763 16.46 -0.65 -17.95
C GLY A 763 17.96 -0.77 -17.68
N LEU A 764 18.38 -1.91 -17.11
CA LEU A 764 19.80 -2.16 -16.84
C LEU A 764 20.63 -2.24 -18.14
N ASP A 765 20.07 -2.78 -19.21
CA ASP A 765 20.76 -2.90 -20.49
C ASP A 765 21.05 -1.55 -21.12
N TYR A 766 20.16 -0.57 -20.95
CA TYR A 766 20.42 0.82 -21.35
C TYR A 766 21.64 1.39 -20.61
N VAL A 767 21.69 1.20 -19.30
CA VAL A 767 22.81 1.67 -18.45
C VAL A 767 24.11 0.96 -18.85
N LYS A 768 24.07 -0.35 -19.10
CA LYS A 768 25.23 -1.12 -19.58
C LYS A 768 25.70 -0.62 -20.94
N LYS A 769 24.79 -0.38 -21.88
CA LYS A 769 25.13 0.16 -23.20
C LYS A 769 25.82 1.51 -23.12
N LYS A 770 25.38 2.40 -22.22
CA LYS A 770 25.94 3.75 -22.06
C LYS A 770 27.30 3.79 -21.37
N ILE A 771 27.65 2.77 -20.60
CA ILE A 771 28.83 2.80 -19.71
C ILE A 771 29.83 1.72 -20.10
N LEU A 772 29.38 0.51 -20.37
CA LEU A 772 30.24 -0.63 -20.69
C LEU A 772 30.56 -0.68 -22.19
N ASP A 773 29.55 -0.44 -23.04
CA ASP A 773 29.72 -0.55 -24.50
C ASP A 773 30.20 0.77 -25.15
N ASP A 774 30.16 1.90 -24.41
CA ASP A 774 30.61 3.21 -24.86
C ASP A 774 31.72 3.74 -23.93
N GLU A 775 32.97 3.33 -24.20
CA GLU A 775 34.13 3.74 -23.41
C GLU A 775 34.39 5.25 -23.44
N ALA A 776 34.24 5.89 -24.61
CA ALA A 776 34.45 7.32 -24.75
C ALA A 776 33.38 8.11 -23.95
N GLY A 777 32.12 7.68 -24.05
CA GLY A 777 31.02 8.24 -23.27
C GLY A 777 31.19 8.03 -21.76
N ARG A 778 31.65 6.84 -21.32
CA ARG A 778 31.97 6.54 -19.93
C ARG A 778 33.02 7.49 -19.36
N LYS A 779 34.15 7.67 -20.06
CA LYS A 779 35.22 8.59 -19.64
C LYS A 779 34.71 10.02 -19.57
N ALA A 780 33.96 10.47 -20.57
CA ALA A 780 33.37 11.81 -20.58
C ALA A 780 32.36 12.03 -19.43
N LEU A 781 31.57 11.01 -19.06
CA LEU A 781 30.68 11.06 -17.89
C LEU A 781 31.50 11.23 -16.60
N TRP A 782 32.58 10.45 -16.44
CA TRP A 782 33.42 10.55 -15.26
C TRP A 782 34.11 11.91 -15.15
N GLU A 783 34.68 12.43 -16.25
CA GLU A 783 35.29 13.76 -16.30
C GLU A 783 34.29 14.87 -15.94
N ARG A 784 33.04 14.79 -16.43
CA ARG A 784 31.99 15.77 -16.07
C ARG A 784 31.63 15.73 -14.58
N LEU A 785 31.61 14.54 -13.98
CA LEU A 785 31.39 14.42 -12.54
C LEU A 785 32.55 15.06 -11.77
N GLN A 786 33.80 14.77 -12.15
CA GLN A 786 34.98 15.39 -11.53
C GLN A 786 34.96 16.91 -11.65
N PHE A 787 34.68 17.44 -12.85
CA PHE A 787 34.50 18.88 -13.07
C PHE A 787 33.42 19.48 -12.17
N SER A 788 32.31 18.78 -11.98
CA SER A 788 31.19 19.23 -11.13
C SER A 788 31.53 19.28 -9.64
N LEU A 789 32.46 18.45 -9.16
CA LEU A 789 32.83 18.35 -7.75
C LEU A 789 34.09 19.14 -7.38
N ASP A 790 34.90 19.46 -8.39
CA ASP A 790 36.11 20.26 -8.26
C ASP A 790 35.84 21.62 -7.58
N GLY A 791 36.59 21.89 -6.51
CA GLY A 791 36.47 23.12 -5.72
C GLY A 791 35.24 23.23 -4.83
N ALA A 792 34.44 22.17 -4.65
CA ALA A 792 33.29 22.18 -3.74
C ALA A 792 33.73 22.46 -2.28
N PRO A 793 33.18 23.48 -1.60
CA PRO A 793 33.61 23.85 -0.25
C PRO A 793 32.95 22.96 0.81
N ASP A 794 33.65 22.69 1.92
CA ASP A 794 33.01 22.06 3.08
C ASP A 794 32.13 23.08 3.82
N PRO A 795 30.88 22.73 4.17
CA PRO A 795 29.94 23.68 4.77
C PRO A 795 30.36 24.26 6.12
N TRP A 796 31.23 23.58 6.87
CA TRP A 796 31.62 24.02 8.21
C TRP A 796 33.09 24.42 8.31
N LEU A 797 33.97 23.79 7.54
CA LEU A 797 35.37 24.20 7.44
C LEU A 797 35.56 25.41 6.51
N GLU A 798 34.69 25.58 5.52
CA GLU A 798 34.73 26.67 4.53
C GLU A 798 33.37 27.37 4.40
N SER A 799 32.70 27.60 5.53
CA SER A 799 31.31 28.10 5.62
C SER A 799 31.02 29.36 4.79
N ALA A 800 31.98 30.27 4.68
CA ALA A 800 31.87 31.47 3.85
C ALA A 800 31.82 31.14 2.34
N LYS A 801 32.63 30.18 1.87
CA LYS A 801 32.59 29.71 0.47
C LYS A 801 31.33 28.87 0.21
N ALA A 802 30.90 28.08 1.19
CA ALA A 802 29.69 27.27 1.12
C ALA A 802 28.38 28.05 1.28
N SER A 803 28.45 29.37 1.54
CA SER A 803 27.28 30.24 1.69
C SER A 803 26.27 29.77 2.75
N VAL A 804 26.75 29.23 3.88
CA VAL A 804 25.87 28.79 4.98
C VAL A 804 25.25 30.01 5.67
N ASP A 805 23.92 30.11 5.66
CA ASP A 805 23.21 31.19 6.36
C ASP A 805 23.17 30.93 7.86
N THR A 806 24.09 31.55 8.61
CA THR A 806 24.22 31.35 10.06
C THR A 806 23.05 31.94 10.86
N ARG A 807 22.28 32.89 10.30
CA ARG A 807 21.11 33.49 10.97
C ARG A 807 20.02 32.47 11.24
N GLN A 808 19.97 31.38 10.47
CA GLN A 808 18.98 30.34 10.64
C GLN A 808 19.07 29.61 11.99
N PHE A 809 20.21 29.71 12.69
CA PHE A 809 20.47 29.11 13.99
C PHE A 809 20.30 30.08 15.17
N THR A 810 20.09 31.37 14.90
CA THR A 810 19.83 32.37 15.94
C THR A 810 18.41 32.17 16.50
N PRO A 811 18.23 32.01 17.82
CA PRO A 811 16.90 31.94 18.42
C PRO A 811 16.07 33.18 18.10
N VAL A 812 14.80 32.97 17.72
CA VAL A 812 13.85 34.08 17.55
C VAL A 812 13.39 34.50 18.95
N ILE A 813 13.78 35.69 19.39
CA ILE A 813 13.31 36.27 20.65
C ILE A 813 11.86 36.75 20.42
N PRO A 814 10.86 36.23 21.15
CA PRO A 814 9.50 36.74 21.05
C PRO A 814 9.49 38.22 21.45
N ILE A 815 9.08 39.11 20.54
CA ILE A 815 8.83 40.50 20.89
C ILE A 815 7.60 40.50 21.82
N ALA A 816 7.77 40.94 23.06
CA ALA A 816 6.66 41.14 23.97
C ALA A 816 5.67 42.12 23.32
N VAL A 817 4.50 41.63 22.93
CA VAL A 817 3.41 42.48 22.48
C VAL A 817 2.96 43.27 23.71
N ALA A 818 3.22 44.58 23.71
CA ALA A 818 2.67 45.47 24.72
C ALA A 818 1.14 45.36 24.66
N VAL A 819 0.55 44.95 25.79
CA VAL A 819 -0.90 44.75 25.99
C VAL A 819 -1.64 46.07 25.85
#